data_AF-A0A2E7TT17-F1
#
_entry.id   AF-A0A2E7TT17-F1
#
_cell.length_a   1.000
_cell.length_b   1.000
_cell.length_c   1.000
_cell.angle_alpha   90.00
_cell.angle_beta   90.00
_cell.angle_gamma   90.00
#
_symmetry.space_group_name_H-M   'P 1'
#
loop_
_entity.id
_entity.type
_entity.pdbx_description
1 polymer ?
#
loop_
_entity_poly.entity_id
_entity_poly.type
_entity_poly.pdbx_seq_one_letter_code
_entity_poly.pdbx_strand_id
1 'polypeptide(L)'
;MKNTNNTYACVLLALLSFSGNLDAQWDFTLYDALNGITFASEANNNDPCCFLSGYAFQGYNSDELYDMDAEYTVFVPNQVAVEEVMALMNLNQWDMLGFSDFETALDYHIVPGTWMAADLQDGMSLVTLQGQSLSVSVGTGVMIDNANVIETDITADNGVIHVIDGTLAPAGYPEATVVEVVAQSDAHTAFEQAISNAYLVDYLTAQALEAEDDNNGDPLPGPYTLFAPNDDAIGAFAAAYGYADAESFLTSQFVDEFMERHIVVGNYASADLSDGQTLTSMSGEPITISVNAEGVSASGAAVEIADLLAYNGVVHSIGSVLPLDIPSVSGTCGTWTVNLFNNNINSAWGNNALDIYVNGTLLASETCNEVAVDTDGDFWPDEAGVSTFAFAVNQGSTIDLIYNGGSDSSELGYELIDQDGNVIFSTSGDTTYPPGSVFGLKPCGMDSSCGLIEVTFSDETGEAWLGGSFEVYSDEYGSYASIDFMDANFFQSIYPFYLIKAYVPVNSGELGFAVSPPQQYADLCGYIVRNPAGEVIVNQNLPLVAPESVTGVTACEESEGGVCNAEFDVEQATTPNGTPIAGAVNVVVYDYNPNASYGWDFGDEGTSDEPFPSYTYNTDGPYTLCLTVTDVAAGCSDTLCQAISVDSLGLLEGFVEGFVITVIDGGEGGTVNTVGELNALFSEANVYPVPAHDWLMLDGIESNVFWNARLMNITGTAVREFSGKGVTQLSLTGITPGLYLLQVSGEMAASKTLRLIVQ
;
A
#
# COMPACT_ATOMS: atom_id res chain seq x y z
N MET A 1 -63.95 33.80 -24.39
CA MET A 1 -63.17 34.96 -24.88
C MET A 1 -61.72 34.54 -24.91
N LYS A 2 -61.13 34.39 -26.11
CA LYS A 2 -59.70 34.15 -26.45
C LYS A 2 -59.02 32.96 -25.73
N ASN A 3 -58.44 31.95 -26.38
CA ASN A 3 -58.25 31.62 -27.79
C ASN A 3 -58.01 30.09 -27.81
N THR A 4 -59.01 29.34 -28.25
CA THR A 4 -58.94 27.89 -28.49
C THR A 4 -58.91 27.67 -30.00
N ASN A 5 -58.17 26.64 -30.43
CA ASN A 5 -58.09 26.09 -31.79
C ASN A 5 -57.01 26.70 -32.70
N ASN A 6 -55.80 26.13 -32.66
CA ASN A 6 -55.03 25.82 -33.86
C ASN A 6 -53.80 24.95 -33.53
N THR A 7 -53.98 23.63 -33.55
CA THR A 7 -52.85 22.69 -33.77
C THR A 7 -53.22 21.43 -34.56
N TYR A 8 -54.47 21.28 -35.02
CA TYR A 8 -54.89 20.22 -35.96
C TYR A 8 -54.71 20.61 -37.44
N ALA A 9 -53.69 21.43 -37.77
CA ALA A 9 -53.52 21.97 -39.14
C ALA A 9 -52.18 21.63 -39.82
N CYS A 10 -51.25 20.92 -39.17
CA CYS A 10 -49.98 20.53 -39.82
C CYS A 10 -49.91 19.06 -40.26
N VAL A 11 -50.83 18.19 -39.84
CA VAL A 11 -50.87 16.79 -40.34
C VAL A 11 -51.61 16.69 -41.68
N LEU A 12 -52.45 17.67 -42.04
CA LEU A 12 -53.23 17.64 -43.30
C LEU A 12 -52.48 18.22 -44.51
N LEU A 13 -51.28 18.80 -44.35
CA LEU A 13 -50.54 19.43 -45.45
C LEU A 13 -49.35 18.60 -45.99
N ALA A 14 -48.97 17.51 -45.32
CA ALA A 14 -48.00 16.55 -45.85
C ALA A 14 -48.65 15.50 -46.79
N LEU A 15 -49.99 15.39 -46.79
CA LEU A 15 -50.76 14.41 -47.57
C LEU A 15 -51.11 14.87 -49.01
N LEU A 16 -50.64 16.03 -49.48
CA LEU A 16 -51.06 16.59 -50.79
C LEU A 16 -49.95 16.73 -51.85
N SER A 17 -48.77 16.13 -51.66
CA SER A 17 -47.67 16.18 -52.65
C SER A 17 -47.22 14.82 -53.20
N PHE A 18 -48.12 13.84 -53.31
CA PHE A 18 -47.92 12.68 -54.20
C PHE A 18 -49.18 12.42 -55.03
N SER A 19 -49.21 12.96 -56.25
CA SER A 19 -50.17 12.51 -57.26
C SER A 19 -49.68 11.20 -57.88
N GLY A 20 -50.11 10.07 -57.31
CA GLY A 20 -49.90 8.73 -57.87
C GLY A 20 -50.62 7.64 -57.07
N ASN A 21 -51.74 7.15 -57.61
CA ASN A 21 -52.54 5.98 -57.19
C ASN A 21 -53.08 5.92 -55.73
N LEU A 22 -54.38 6.20 -55.64
CA LEU A 22 -55.28 5.77 -54.57
C LEU A 22 -55.51 4.25 -54.69
N ASP A 23 -54.80 3.44 -53.88
CA ASP A 23 -55.21 2.11 -53.36
C ASP A 23 -54.03 1.40 -52.64
N ALA A 24 -53.29 2.12 -51.81
CA ALA A 24 -52.47 1.53 -50.77
C ALA A 24 -52.69 2.38 -49.53
N GLN A 25 -53.54 1.91 -48.61
CA GLN A 25 -53.50 2.36 -47.24
C GLN A 25 -52.23 1.71 -46.68
N TRP A 26 -51.17 2.50 -46.58
CA TRP A 26 -49.96 2.03 -45.90
C TRP A 26 -50.34 2.03 -44.43
N ASP A 27 -50.31 0.85 -43.82
CA ASP A 27 -50.58 0.70 -42.38
C ASP A 27 -49.65 1.65 -41.63
N PHE A 28 -50.22 2.49 -40.74
CA PHE A 28 -49.46 3.48 -39.97
C PHE A 28 -48.97 2.81 -38.70
N THR A 29 -47.73 2.34 -38.72
CA THR A 29 -47.15 1.50 -37.66
C THR A 29 -46.63 2.31 -36.47
N LEU A 30 -46.33 1.63 -35.36
CA LEU A 30 -45.62 2.20 -34.21
C LEU A 30 -44.26 2.78 -34.65
N TYR A 31 -43.59 2.14 -35.61
CA TYR A 31 -42.38 2.71 -36.22
C TYR A 31 -42.63 4.08 -36.86
N ASP A 32 -43.72 4.22 -37.63
CA ASP A 32 -44.09 5.49 -38.28
C ASP A 32 -44.50 6.56 -37.26
N ALA A 33 -45.25 6.17 -36.23
CA ALA A 33 -45.64 7.04 -35.13
C ALA A 33 -44.43 7.56 -34.35
N LEU A 34 -43.49 6.66 -34.02
CA LEU A 34 -42.23 6.98 -33.36
C LEU A 34 -41.38 7.91 -34.22
N ASN A 35 -41.25 7.61 -35.52
CA ASN A 35 -40.53 8.47 -36.47
C ASN A 35 -41.10 9.90 -36.50
N GLY A 36 -42.43 10.03 -36.35
CA GLY A 36 -43.12 11.32 -36.27
C GLY A 36 -42.67 12.19 -35.09
N ILE A 37 -42.39 11.59 -33.93
CA ILE A 37 -41.95 12.30 -32.73
C ILE A 37 -40.41 12.45 -32.63
N THR A 38 -39.66 11.53 -33.24
CA THR A 38 -38.19 11.58 -33.34
C THR A 38 -37.70 12.81 -34.12
N PHE A 39 -38.38 13.14 -35.23
CA PHE A 39 -37.96 14.22 -36.15
C PHE A 39 -38.86 15.46 -36.11
N ALA A 40 -39.79 15.56 -35.16
CA ALA A 40 -40.76 16.67 -35.07
C ALA A 40 -40.12 18.07 -34.93
N SER A 41 -38.86 18.16 -34.52
CA SER A 41 -38.09 19.39 -34.31
C SER A 41 -37.67 20.14 -35.57
N GLU A 42 -37.39 19.42 -36.66
CA GLU A 42 -36.84 20.02 -37.88
C GLU A 42 -37.84 20.97 -38.57
N ALA A 43 -39.13 20.89 -38.21
CA ALA A 43 -40.18 21.76 -38.73
C ALA A 43 -40.36 23.08 -37.97
N ASN A 44 -39.98 23.15 -36.68
CA ASN A 44 -40.41 24.23 -35.77
C ASN A 44 -39.31 24.85 -34.87
N ASN A 45 -38.04 24.44 -34.99
CA ASN A 45 -36.91 25.03 -34.25
C ASN A 45 -37.02 24.90 -32.71
N ASN A 46 -37.65 23.81 -32.24
CA ASN A 46 -37.58 23.30 -30.86
C ASN A 46 -36.77 21.99 -30.90
N ASP A 47 -36.05 21.63 -29.82
CA ASP A 47 -35.36 20.32 -29.75
C ASP A 47 -36.34 19.14 -29.91
N PRO A 48 -35.93 18.07 -30.61
CA PRO A 48 -36.77 16.89 -30.79
C PRO A 48 -37.08 16.27 -29.43
N CYS A 49 -38.35 15.90 -29.19
CA CYS A 49 -38.77 15.45 -27.87
C CYS A 49 -38.12 14.13 -27.44
N CYS A 50 -37.79 13.24 -28.38
CA CYS A 50 -37.33 11.87 -28.13
C CYS A 50 -36.31 11.38 -29.18
N PHE A 51 -35.37 12.21 -29.65
CA PHE A 51 -34.49 11.81 -30.76
C PHE A 51 -33.68 10.55 -30.44
N LEU A 52 -33.01 10.53 -29.29
CA LEU A 52 -32.18 9.41 -28.86
C LEU A 52 -33.01 8.13 -28.64
N SER A 53 -34.10 8.22 -27.87
CA SER A 53 -35.00 7.08 -27.62
C SER A 53 -35.61 6.54 -28.90
N GLY A 54 -36.04 7.43 -29.79
CA GLY A 54 -36.61 7.07 -31.07
C GLY A 54 -35.63 6.30 -31.95
N TYR A 55 -34.38 6.75 -32.01
CA TYR A 55 -33.32 6.04 -32.73
C TYR A 55 -33.03 4.67 -32.10
N ALA A 56 -32.98 4.58 -30.78
CA ALA A 56 -32.73 3.34 -30.05
C ALA A 56 -33.83 2.28 -30.30
N PHE A 57 -35.10 2.60 -30.05
CA PHE A 57 -36.20 1.65 -30.30
C PHE A 57 -36.29 1.23 -31.77
N GLN A 58 -36.03 2.13 -32.72
CA GLN A 58 -36.00 1.79 -34.15
C GLN A 58 -34.85 0.85 -34.51
N GLY A 59 -33.73 0.94 -33.79
CA GLY A 59 -32.56 0.07 -33.99
C GLY A 59 -32.74 -1.32 -33.42
N TYR A 60 -33.23 -1.43 -32.18
CA TYR A 60 -33.24 -2.68 -31.41
C TYR A 60 -34.59 -3.40 -31.42
N ASN A 61 -35.72 -2.66 -31.49
CA ASN A 61 -37.07 -3.22 -31.39
C ASN A 61 -37.86 -3.07 -32.70
N SER A 62 -37.17 -3.09 -33.85
CA SER A 62 -37.83 -2.89 -35.15
C SER A 62 -38.88 -3.96 -35.46
N ASP A 63 -38.70 -5.18 -34.97
CA ASP A 63 -39.63 -6.29 -35.18
C ASP A 63 -40.97 -5.98 -34.50
N GLU A 64 -40.96 -5.56 -33.24
CA GLU A 64 -42.17 -5.17 -32.50
C GLU A 64 -42.84 -3.93 -33.09
N LEU A 65 -42.04 -2.94 -33.50
CA LEU A 65 -42.56 -1.67 -34.03
C LEU A 65 -43.26 -1.83 -35.39
N TYR A 66 -42.86 -2.82 -36.20
CA TYR A 66 -43.46 -3.13 -37.50
C TYR A 66 -44.48 -4.28 -37.47
N ASP A 67 -44.56 -5.04 -36.37
CA ASP A 67 -45.46 -6.19 -36.28
C ASP A 67 -46.93 -5.74 -36.29
N MET A 68 -47.64 -6.10 -37.35
CA MET A 68 -49.07 -5.84 -37.53
C MET A 68 -49.95 -7.00 -37.04
N ASP A 69 -49.36 -8.14 -36.68
CA ASP A 69 -50.05 -9.30 -36.14
C ASP A 69 -50.14 -9.26 -34.60
N ALA A 70 -49.42 -8.32 -33.96
CA ALA A 70 -49.47 -8.04 -32.54
C ALA A 70 -49.71 -6.53 -32.27
N GLU A 71 -50.11 -6.22 -31.04
CA GLU A 71 -50.28 -4.84 -30.59
C GLU A 71 -49.36 -4.56 -29.40
N TYR A 72 -48.80 -3.35 -29.32
CA TYR A 72 -47.90 -2.96 -28.23
C TYR A 72 -48.18 -1.55 -27.71
N THR A 73 -47.79 -1.32 -26.45
CA THR A 73 -47.68 0.00 -25.84
C THR A 73 -46.21 0.28 -25.57
N VAL A 74 -45.69 1.39 -26.09
CA VAL A 74 -44.28 1.77 -25.93
C VAL A 74 -44.21 3.04 -25.08
N PHE A 75 -43.50 2.96 -23.95
CA PHE A 75 -43.20 4.11 -23.12
C PHE A 75 -41.86 4.70 -23.53
N VAL A 76 -41.86 5.86 -24.18
CA VAL A 76 -40.65 6.45 -24.78
C VAL A 76 -40.11 7.54 -23.86
N PRO A 77 -38.89 7.39 -23.30
CA PRO A 77 -38.26 8.46 -22.54
C PRO A 77 -38.02 9.69 -23.40
N ASN A 78 -38.23 10.87 -22.82
CA ASN A 78 -37.89 12.12 -23.49
C ASN A 78 -36.35 12.31 -23.55
N GLN A 79 -35.94 13.31 -24.32
CA GLN A 79 -34.52 13.63 -24.54
C GLN A 79 -33.76 13.89 -23.22
N VAL A 80 -34.37 14.62 -22.28
CA VAL A 80 -33.73 14.98 -21.00
C VAL A 80 -33.48 13.75 -20.14
N ALA A 81 -34.44 12.82 -20.06
CA ALA A 81 -34.31 11.59 -19.29
C ALA A 81 -33.15 10.73 -19.79
N VAL A 82 -32.97 10.65 -21.12
CA VAL A 82 -31.85 9.92 -21.72
C VAL A 82 -30.52 10.63 -21.43
N GLU A 83 -30.48 11.97 -21.54
CA GLU A 83 -29.29 12.76 -21.22
C GLU A 83 -28.87 12.65 -19.75
N GLU A 84 -29.82 12.56 -18.82
CA GLU A 84 -29.54 12.34 -17.40
C GLU A 84 -28.90 10.97 -17.15
N VAL A 85 -29.40 9.91 -17.79
CA VAL A 85 -28.78 8.57 -17.70
C VAL A 85 -27.40 8.56 -18.36
N MET A 86 -27.25 9.17 -19.53
CA MET A 86 -25.93 9.30 -20.18
C MET A 86 -24.94 10.08 -19.30
N ALA A 87 -25.37 11.17 -18.66
CA ALA A 87 -24.52 11.94 -17.77
C ALA A 87 -24.15 11.14 -16.50
N LEU A 88 -25.11 10.40 -15.93
CA LEU A 88 -24.88 9.53 -14.77
C LEU A 88 -23.88 8.41 -15.10
N MET A 89 -24.02 7.83 -16.28
CA MET A 89 -23.17 6.74 -16.78
C MET A 89 -21.86 7.23 -17.42
N ASN A 90 -21.68 8.55 -17.53
CA ASN A 90 -20.58 9.21 -18.26
C ASN A 90 -20.42 8.71 -19.71
N LEU A 91 -21.54 8.56 -20.42
CA LEU A 91 -21.61 8.07 -21.78
C LEU A 91 -21.92 9.18 -22.77
N ASN A 92 -21.36 9.07 -23.97
CA ASN A 92 -21.85 9.82 -25.12
C ASN A 92 -22.99 9.05 -25.83
N GLN A 93 -23.63 9.70 -26.81
CA GLN A 93 -24.79 9.14 -27.53
C GLN A 93 -24.52 7.80 -28.25
N TRP A 94 -23.28 7.55 -28.69
CA TRP A 94 -22.89 6.33 -29.37
C TRP A 94 -22.59 5.22 -28.37
N ASP A 95 -21.97 5.59 -27.25
CA ASP A 95 -21.60 4.69 -26.16
C ASP A 95 -22.83 4.05 -25.50
N MET A 96 -23.90 4.83 -25.36
CA MET A 96 -25.17 4.34 -24.81
C MET A 96 -25.74 3.16 -25.61
N LEU A 97 -25.52 3.12 -26.93
CA LEU A 97 -25.99 2.02 -27.77
C LEU A 97 -25.15 0.73 -27.58
N GLY A 98 -23.93 0.86 -27.05
CA GLY A 98 -23.03 -0.28 -26.77
C GLY A 98 -23.20 -0.90 -25.39
N PHE A 99 -24.12 -0.37 -24.56
CA PHE A 99 -24.34 -0.89 -23.20
C PHE A 99 -24.90 -2.32 -23.23
N SER A 100 -24.31 -3.24 -22.46
CA SER A 100 -24.59 -4.69 -22.57
C SER A 100 -26.04 -5.07 -22.29
N ASP A 101 -26.71 -4.33 -21.40
CA ASP A 101 -28.10 -4.57 -21.02
C ASP A 101 -29.07 -3.59 -21.68
N PHE A 102 -28.64 -2.93 -22.76
CA PHE A 102 -29.41 -1.90 -23.44
C PHE A 102 -30.71 -2.44 -24.07
N GLU A 103 -30.64 -3.58 -24.77
CA GLU A 103 -31.83 -4.22 -25.37
C GLU A 103 -32.84 -4.62 -24.30
N THR A 104 -32.38 -5.25 -23.22
CA THR A 104 -33.21 -5.62 -22.06
C THR A 104 -33.87 -4.39 -21.40
N ALA A 105 -33.18 -3.24 -21.39
CA ALA A 105 -33.76 -1.99 -20.89
C ALA A 105 -34.87 -1.49 -21.81
N LEU A 106 -34.67 -1.51 -23.13
CA LEU A 106 -35.69 -1.12 -24.10
C LEU A 106 -36.91 -2.05 -24.04
N ASP A 107 -36.71 -3.37 -23.90
CA ASP A 107 -37.78 -4.34 -23.74
C ASP A 107 -38.62 -4.11 -22.48
N TYR A 108 -38.02 -3.53 -21.42
CA TYR A 108 -38.74 -3.15 -20.22
C TYR A 108 -39.66 -1.93 -20.43
N HIS A 109 -39.46 -1.16 -21.50
CA HIS A 109 -40.33 -0.04 -21.88
C HIS A 109 -41.50 -0.47 -22.79
N ILE A 110 -41.54 -1.73 -23.23
CA ILE A 110 -42.54 -2.23 -24.17
C ILE A 110 -43.48 -3.21 -23.45
N VAL A 111 -44.78 -2.98 -23.57
CA VAL A 111 -45.83 -3.82 -22.99
C VAL A 111 -46.71 -4.39 -24.10
N PRO A 112 -46.98 -5.72 -24.12
CA PRO A 112 -47.98 -6.29 -25.02
C PRO A 112 -49.39 -5.72 -24.79
N GLY A 113 -50.06 -5.41 -25.90
CA GLY A 113 -51.40 -4.83 -25.96
C GLY A 113 -51.40 -3.30 -26.05
N THR A 114 -52.54 -2.76 -26.47
CA THR A 114 -52.77 -1.32 -26.58
C THR A 114 -53.40 -0.78 -25.29
N TRP A 115 -52.65 0.03 -24.53
CA TRP A 115 -53.09 0.64 -23.28
C TRP A 115 -53.14 2.16 -23.44
N MET A 116 -54.33 2.71 -23.73
CA MET A 116 -54.49 4.16 -23.82
C MET A 116 -54.43 4.80 -22.42
N ALA A 117 -54.22 6.11 -22.34
CA ALA A 117 -54.19 6.83 -21.07
C ALA A 117 -55.50 6.68 -20.26
N ALA A 118 -56.62 6.44 -20.94
CA ALA A 118 -57.91 6.16 -20.30
C ALA A 118 -58.02 4.74 -19.72
N ASP A 119 -57.18 3.80 -20.18
CA ASP A 119 -57.17 2.41 -19.73
C ASP A 119 -56.25 2.21 -18.51
N LEU A 120 -55.24 3.08 -18.35
CA LEU A 120 -54.29 3.09 -17.24
C LEU A 120 -54.98 3.46 -15.91
N GLN A 121 -54.90 2.57 -14.92
CA GLN A 121 -55.58 2.71 -13.62
C GLN A 121 -54.58 2.61 -12.47
N ASP A 122 -54.90 3.29 -11.36
CA ASP A 122 -54.09 3.26 -10.15
C ASP A 122 -53.94 1.82 -9.62
N GLY A 123 -52.69 1.39 -9.40
CA GLY A 123 -52.34 0.05 -8.94
C GLY A 123 -52.36 -1.03 -10.02
N MET A 124 -52.48 -0.66 -11.30
CA MET A 124 -52.35 -1.59 -12.41
C MET A 124 -50.90 -2.07 -12.55
N SER A 125 -50.74 -3.32 -12.99
CA SER A 125 -49.43 -3.93 -13.24
C SER A 125 -49.40 -4.48 -14.66
N LEU A 126 -48.40 -4.07 -15.44
CA LEU A 126 -48.27 -4.36 -16.86
C LEU A 126 -46.99 -5.18 -17.10
N VAL A 127 -47.13 -6.43 -17.56
CA VAL A 127 -45.98 -7.28 -17.87
C VAL A 127 -45.31 -6.77 -19.15
N THR A 128 -44.01 -6.51 -19.10
CA THR A 128 -43.21 -6.00 -20.22
C THR A 128 -42.70 -7.14 -21.10
N LEU A 129 -42.08 -6.82 -22.24
CA LEU A 129 -41.38 -7.82 -23.06
C LEU A 129 -40.18 -8.44 -22.34
N GLN A 130 -39.51 -7.65 -21.50
CA GLN A 130 -38.44 -8.13 -20.62
C GLN A 130 -38.95 -9.17 -19.59
N GLY A 131 -40.25 -9.11 -19.25
CA GLY A 131 -40.95 -10.11 -18.43
C GLY A 131 -41.25 -9.69 -17.00
N GLN A 132 -40.58 -8.65 -16.50
CA GLN A 132 -40.98 -7.97 -15.27
C GLN A 132 -42.21 -7.07 -15.49
N SER A 133 -42.77 -6.47 -14.44
CA SER A 133 -44.01 -5.69 -14.55
C SER A 133 -43.84 -4.24 -14.14
N LEU A 134 -44.30 -3.33 -14.99
CA LEU A 134 -44.42 -1.91 -14.68
C LEU A 134 -45.60 -1.67 -13.74
N SER A 135 -45.42 -0.79 -12.76
CA SER A 135 -46.45 -0.32 -11.84
C SER A 135 -47.07 0.98 -12.35
N VAL A 136 -48.39 1.05 -12.43
CA VAL A 136 -49.11 2.27 -12.81
C VAL A 136 -49.64 2.95 -11.56
N SER A 137 -49.35 4.23 -11.40
CA SER A 137 -49.99 5.07 -10.37
C SER A 137 -50.71 6.26 -11.00
N VAL A 138 -51.89 6.58 -10.49
CA VAL A 138 -52.73 7.66 -11.03
C VAL A 138 -53.09 8.64 -9.93
N GLY A 139 -52.43 9.80 -9.94
CA GLY A 139 -52.61 10.90 -9.00
C GLY A 139 -53.04 12.18 -9.72
N THR A 140 -52.18 13.21 -9.69
CA THR A 140 -52.37 14.44 -10.48
C THR A 140 -52.06 14.26 -11.98
N GLY A 141 -51.37 13.17 -12.32
CA GLY A 141 -51.08 12.67 -13.65
C GLY A 141 -50.93 11.14 -13.60
N VAL A 142 -50.58 10.52 -14.72
CA VAL A 142 -50.23 9.10 -14.79
C VAL A 142 -48.73 8.95 -14.62
N MET A 143 -48.30 8.03 -13.77
CA MET A 143 -46.90 7.62 -13.65
C MET A 143 -46.75 6.13 -13.94
N ILE A 144 -45.66 5.78 -14.61
CA ILE A 144 -45.22 4.42 -14.89
C ILE A 144 -43.94 4.20 -14.10
N ASP A 145 -43.97 3.28 -13.15
CA ASP A 145 -43.04 3.20 -12.03
C ASP A 145 -42.85 4.59 -11.40
N ASN A 146 -41.67 5.20 -11.58
CA ASN A 146 -41.33 6.53 -11.05
C ASN A 146 -41.34 7.64 -12.12
N ALA A 147 -41.61 7.34 -13.38
CA ALA A 147 -41.61 8.30 -14.49
C ALA A 147 -43.02 8.85 -14.77
N ASN A 148 -43.15 10.16 -14.93
CA ASN A 148 -44.41 10.79 -15.31
C ASN A 148 -44.66 10.65 -16.81
N VAL A 149 -45.89 10.35 -17.18
CA VAL A 149 -46.33 10.43 -18.57
C VAL A 149 -46.61 11.89 -18.93
N ILE A 150 -45.84 12.43 -19.87
CA ILE A 150 -45.90 13.85 -20.27
C ILE A 150 -46.60 14.06 -21.62
N GLU A 151 -46.64 13.04 -22.47
CA GLU A 151 -47.46 13.01 -23.68
C GLU A 151 -48.13 11.64 -23.79
N THR A 152 -49.43 11.63 -24.07
CA THR A 152 -50.24 10.41 -24.09
C THR A 152 -50.86 10.17 -25.46
N ASP A 153 -51.16 8.91 -25.73
CA ASP A 153 -52.04 8.49 -26.83
C ASP A 153 -51.53 8.88 -28.23
N ILE A 154 -50.24 8.68 -28.50
CA ILE A 154 -49.68 8.76 -29.86
C ILE A 154 -50.00 7.43 -30.54
N THR A 155 -51.11 7.40 -31.28
CA THR A 155 -51.71 6.14 -31.78
C THR A 155 -51.11 5.67 -33.10
N ALA A 156 -50.94 4.36 -33.23
CA ALA A 156 -50.64 3.63 -34.46
C ALA A 156 -51.68 2.53 -34.72
N ASP A 157 -51.66 1.93 -35.90
CA ASP A 157 -52.54 0.81 -36.25
C ASP A 157 -52.20 -0.48 -35.49
N ASN A 158 -50.95 -0.63 -35.03
CA ASN A 158 -50.46 -1.75 -34.21
C ASN A 158 -50.10 -1.35 -32.76
N GLY A 159 -50.60 -0.23 -32.25
CA GLY A 159 -50.37 0.12 -30.85
C GLY A 159 -50.47 1.59 -30.47
N VAL A 160 -49.85 1.94 -29.34
CA VAL A 160 -49.80 3.32 -28.82
C VAL A 160 -48.44 3.65 -28.19
N ILE A 161 -48.01 4.89 -28.36
CA ILE A 161 -46.83 5.46 -27.70
C ILE A 161 -47.27 6.46 -26.63
N HIS A 162 -46.62 6.42 -25.48
CA HIS A 162 -46.67 7.46 -24.44
C HIS A 162 -45.27 7.97 -24.18
N VAL A 163 -45.08 9.29 -24.11
CA VAL A 163 -43.78 9.89 -23.76
C VAL A 163 -43.70 10.08 -22.26
N ILE A 164 -42.58 9.67 -21.67
CA ILE A 164 -42.30 9.76 -20.23
C ILE A 164 -41.09 10.66 -19.95
N ASP A 165 -41.03 11.24 -18.75
CA ASP A 165 -39.94 12.13 -18.31
C ASP A 165 -38.80 11.44 -17.54
N GLY A 166 -38.76 10.11 -17.55
CA GLY A 166 -37.72 9.30 -16.94
C GLY A 166 -37.47 8.03 -17.75
N THR A 167 -36.34 7.37 -17.52
CA THR A 167 -36.07 6.03 -18.04
C THR A 167 -36.63 4.97 -17.10
N LEU A 168 -37.01 3.82 -17.65
CA LEU A 168 -37.48 2.66 -16.91
C LEU A 168 -36.37 1.60 -16.88
N ALA A 169 -36.19 0.96 -15.74
CA ALA A 169 -35.25 -0.15 -15.60
C ALA A 169 -35.91 -1.28 -14.79
N PRO A 170 -35.73 -2.55 -15.17
CA PRO A 170 -36.26 -3.65 -14.40
C PRO A 170 -35.51 -3.79 -13.06
N ALA A 171 -36.15 -4.42 -12.08
CA ALA A 171 -35.53 -4.63 -10.78
C ALA A 171 -34.26 -5.49 -10.92
N GLY A 172 -33.20 -5.08 -10.23
CA GLY A 172 -31.87 -5.69 -10.30
C GLY A 172 -30.93 -5.03 -11.31
N TYR A 173 -31.37 -3.99 -12.03
CA TYR A 173 -30.46 -3.17 -12.81
C TYR A 173 -29.51 -2.37 -11.91
N PRO A 174 -28.27 -2.13 -12.37
CA PRO A 174 -27.36 -1.24 -11.66
C PRO A 174 -27.95 0.18 -11.56
N GLU A 175 -27.64 0.86 -10.45
CA GLU A 175 -28.05 2.25 -10.19
C GLU A 175 -26.84 3.18 -9.97
N ALA A 176 -25.64 2.64 -10.03
CA ALA A 176 -24.40 3.29 -9.62
C ALA A 176 -23.20 2.76 -10.42
N THR A 177 -22.14 3.54 -10.52
CA THR A 177 -20.81 3.08 -10.96
C THR A 177 -20.15 2.21 -9.89
N VAL A 178 -19.09 1.46 -10.23
CA VAL A 178 -18.37 0.62 -9.24
C VAL A 178 -17.80 1.46 -8.09
N VAL A 179 -17.40 2.72 -8.35
CA VAL A 179 -16.93 3.66 -7.33
C VAL A 179 -18.07 4.05 -6.39
N GLU A 180 -19.24 4.38 -6.94
CA GLU A 180 -20.41 4.74 -6.14
C GLU A 180 -20.96 3.55 -5.35
N VAL A 181 -20.91 2.33 -5.91
CA VAL A 181 -21.27 1.09 -5.19
C VAL A 181 -20.38 0.91 -3.95
N VAL A 182 -19.07 1.16 -4.08
CA VAL A 182 -18.13 1.13 -2.95
C VAL A 182 -18.45 2.25 -1.94
N ALA A 183 -18.62 3.50 -2.41
CA ALA A 183 -18.88 4.66 -1.56
C ALA A 183 -20.23 4.58 -0.80
N GLN A 184 -21.23 3.88 -1.34
CA GLN A 184 -22.52 3.66 -0.68
C GLN A 184 -22.47 2.55 0.39
N SER A 185 -21.35 1.85 0.52
CA SER A 185 -21.20 0.73 1.45
C SER A 185 -20.45 1.14 2.72
N ASP A 186 -21.15 1.10 3.86
CA ASP A 186 -20.57 1.31 5.20
C ASP A 186 -19.39 0.38 5.55
N ALA A 187 -19.25 -0.77 4.87
CA ALA A 187 -18.17 -1.74 5.10
C ALA A 187 -16.90 -1.53 4.25
N HIS A 188 -16.90 -0.53 3.36
CA HIS A 188 -15.80 -0.29 2.40
C HIS A 188 -15.29 1.15 2.46
N THR A 189 -15.34 1.79 3.64
CA THR A 189 -14.90 3.18 3.79
C THR A 189 -13.40 3.34 3.56
N ALA A 190 -12.59 2.36 3.99
CA ALA A 190 -11.15 2.32 3.74
C ALA A 190 -10.86 2.01 2.25
N PHE A 191 -11.64 1.13 1.61
CA PHE A 191 -11.46 0.85 0.18
C PHE A 191 -11.86 2.04 -0.71
N GLU A 192 -12.89 2.81 -0.32
CA GLU A 192 -13.24 4.10 -0.96
C GLU A 192 -12.10 5.12 -0.85
N GLN A 193 -11.49 5.23 0.35
CA GLN A 193 -10.33 6.09 0.57
C GLN A 193 -9.14 5.65 -0.30
N ALA A 194 -8.92 4.33 -0.44
CA ALA A 194 -7.86 3.78 -1.29
C ALA A 194 -8.06 4.16 -2.77
N ILE A 195 -9.29 4.05 -3.29
CA ILE A 195 -9.64 4.51 -4.66
C ILE A 195 -9.30 6.00 -4.84
N SER A 196 -9.58 6.82 -3.82
CA SER A 196 -9.30 8.26 -3.84
C SER A 196 -7.80 8.58 -3.79
N ASN A 197 -7.06 7.91 -2.90
CA ASN A 197 -5.62 8.11 -2.70
C ASN A 197 -4.80 7.63 -3.92
N ALA A 198 -5.25 6.58 -4.61
CA ALA A 198 -4.67 6.10 -5.86
C ALA A 198 -5.11 6.93 -7.09
N TYR A 199 -5.88 8.00 -6.90
CA TYR A 199 -6.42 8.85 -7.98
C TYR A 199 -7.23 8.08 -9.04
N LEU A 200 -7.92 7.00 -8.65
CA LEU A 200 -8.64 6.11 -9.56
C LEU A 200 -10.13 6.45 -9.72
N VAL A 201 -10.65 7.48 -9.04
CA VAL A 201 -12.07 7.86 -9.09
C VAL A 201 -12.55 8.10 -10.53
N ASP A 202 -11.85 8.95 -11.30
CA ASP A 202 -12.23 9.25 -12.68
C ASP A 202 -12.05 8.03 -13.62
N TYR A 203 -11.06 7.18 -13.32
CA TYR A 203 -10.75 5.99 -14.12
C TYR A 203 -11.81 4.90 -13.93
N LEU A 204 -12.17 4.61 -12.68
CA LEU A 204 -13.13 3.57 -12.30
C LEU A 204 -14.59 4.04 -12.39
N THR A 205 -14.85 5.30 -12.70
CA THR A 205 -16.20 5.77 -13.09
C THR A 205 -16.42 5.69 -14.61
N ALA A 206 -15.36 5.54 -15.41
CA ALA A 206 -15.46 5.38 -16.85
C ALA A 206 -16.11 4.04 -17.25
N GLN A 207 -16.75 4.02 -18.42
CA GLN A 207 -17.31 2.81 -19.02
C GLN A 207 -16.47 2.32 -20.20
N ALA A 208 -16.52 1.00 -20.41
CA ALA A 208 -16.01 0.39 -21.61
C ALA A 208 -16.72 0.95 -22.83
N LEU A 209 -15.97 1.52 -23.76
CA LEU A 209 -16.46 1.83 -25.09
C LEU A 209 -15.90 0.79 -26.06
N GLU A 210 -16.70 0.35 -27.03
CA GLU A 210 -16.16 -0.49 -28.10
C GLU A 210 -15.03 0.28 -28.82
N ALA A 211 -13.88 -0.39 -28.99
CA ALA A 211 -12.59 0.14 -29.39
C ALA A 211 -12.50 0.80 -30.79
N GLU A 212 -13.62 1.12 -31.44
CA GLU A 212 -13.63 1.68 -32.80
C GLU A 212 -13.75 3.22 -32.87
N ASP A 213 -14.07 3.94 -31.77
CA ASP A 213 -14.32 5.40 -31.81
C ASP A 213 -13.34 6.28 -30.99
N ASP A 214 -12.35 5.69 -30.33
CA ASP A 214 -11.19 6.47 -29.87
C ASP A 214 -10.27 6.67 -31.09
N ASN A 215 -9.95 7.92 -31.45
CA ASN A 215 -9.20 8.23 -32.68
C ASN A 215 -7.71 7.78 -32.62
N ASN A 216 -7.36 6.89 -31.67
CA ASN A 216 -6.02 6.37 -31.39
C ASN A 216 -5.95 4.82 -31.42
N GLY A 217 -7.07 4.11 -31.50
CA GLY A 217 -7.12 2.66 -31.59
C GLY A 217 -6.80 1.93 -30.28
N ASP A 218 -6.92 2.60 -29.13
CA ASP A 218 -6.76 1.98 -27.82
C ASP A 218 -8.15 1.67 -27.22
N PRO A 219 -8.41 0.46 -26.72
CA PRO A 219 -9.64 0.20 -25.99
C PRO A 219 -9.68 1.08 -24.74
N LEU A 220 -10.75 1.86 -24.58
CA LEU A 220 -11.01 2.63 -23.37
C LEU A 220 -11.26 1.68 -22.18
N PRO A 221 -10.86 2.07 -20.96
CA PRO A 221 -10.81 1.15 -19.84
C PRO A 221 -12.20 0.82 -19.30
N GLY A 222 -12.39 -0.44 -18.88
CA GLY A 222 -13.67 -0.98 -18.44
C GLY A 222 -14.20 -2.09 -19.37
N PRO A 223 -15.29 -2.80 -18.99
CA PRO A 223 -15.94 -2.72 -17.70
C PRO A 223 -15.02 -3.32 -16.61
N TYR A 224 -15.36 -3.19 -15.33
CA TYR A 224 -14.48 -3.59 -14.23
C TYR A 224 -15.09 -4.66 -13.33
N THR A 225 -14.24 -5.49 -12.74
CA THR A 225 -14.59 -6.34 -11.61
C THR A 225 -13.69 -5.96 -10.44
N LEU A 226 -14.28 -5.43 -9.37
CA LEU A 226 -13.57 -5.03 -8.15
C LEU A 226 -13.74 -6.13 -7.11
N PHE A 227 -12.65 -6.69 -6.61
CA PHE A 227 -12.66 -7.53 -5.42
C PHE A 227 -12.37 -6.64 -4.21
N ALA A 228 -13.39 -6.04 -3.61
CA ALA A 228 -13.25 -5.01 -2.59
C ALA A 228 -13.12 -5.62 -1.18
N PRO A 229 -11.94 -5.58 -0.53
CA PRO A 229 -11.81 -6.00 0.87
C PRO A 229 -12.57 -5.04 1.78
N ASN A 230 -13.28 -5.62 2.76
CA ASN A 230 -13.96 -4.82 3.78
C ASN A 230 -12.97 -4.12 4.73
N ASP A 231 -13.44 -3.14 5.50
CA ASP A 231 -12.60 -2.31 6.36
C ASP A 231 -11.82 -3.14 7.41
N ASP A 232 -12.41 -4.20 7.94
CA ASP A 232 -11.77 -5.12 8.88
C ASP A 232 -10.61 -5.88 8.22
N ALA A 233 -10.79 -6.31 6.97
CA ALA A 233 -9.77 -6.99 6.18
C ALA A 233 -8.55 -6.11 5.92
N ILE A 234 -8.78 -4.84 5.54
CA ILE A 234 -7.71 -3.87 5.31
C ILE A 234 -6.99 -3.55 6.63
N GLY A 235 -7.74 -3.36 7.73
CA GLY A 235 -7.16 -3.12 9.05
C GLY A 235 -6.30 -4.28 9.55
N ALA A 236 -6.76 -5.52 9.38
CA ALA A 236 -6.01 -6.72 9.74
C ALA A 236 -4.73 -6.88 8.90
N PHE A 237 -4.82 -6.60 7.61
CA PHE A 237 -3.68 -6.60 6.70
C PHE A 237 -2.65 -5.55 7.11
N ALA A 238 -3.06 -4.29 7.30
CA ALA A 238 -2.20 -3.20 7.75
C ALA A 238 -1.45 -3.55 9.07
N ALA A 239 -2.17 -4.10 10.06
CA ALA A 239 -1.57 -4.52 11.32
C ALA A 239 -0.56 -5.65 11.17
N ALA A 240 -0.77 -6.59 10.24
CA ALA A 240 0.15 -7.69 9.98
C ALA A 240 1.51 -7.22 9.41
N TYR A 241 1.50 -6.10 8.68
CA TYR A 241 2.70 -5.48 8.11
C TYR A 241 3.25 -4.30 8.95
N GLY A 242 2.75 -4.11 10.17
CA GLY A 242 3.31 -3.15 11.12
C GLY A 242 2.79 -1.71 10.99
N TYR A 243 1.78 -1.45 10.16
CA TYR A 243 1.12 -0.14 10.10
C TYR A 243 0.26 0.08 11.35
N ALA A 244 0.16 1.34 11.79
CA ALA A 244 -0.62 1.72 12.96
C ALA A 244 -2.13 1.45 12.76
N ASP A 245 -2.62 1.68 11.54
CA ASP A 245 -4.01 1.51 11.13
C ASP A 245 -4.12 1.41 9.60
N ALA A 246 -5.34 1.17 9.11
CA ALA A 246 -5.63 1.12 7.68
C ALA A 246 -5.30 2.45 6.98
N GLU A 247 -5.58 3.60 7.60
CA GLU A 247 -5.30 4.91 7.01
C GLU A 247 -3.80 5.09 6.73
N SER A 248 -2.94 4.73 7.69
CA SER A 248 -1.48 4.77 7.54
C SER A 248 -1.00 3.93 6.36
N PHE A 249 -1.57 2.73 6.18
CA PHE A 249 -1.28 1.87 5.03
C PHE A 249 -1.77 2.49 3.71
N LEU A 250 -2.98 3.04 3.69
CA LEU A 250 -3.60 3.62 2.50
C LEU A 250 -2.97 4.95 2.07
N THR A 251 -2.20 5.61 2.94
CA THR A 251 -1.36 6.77 2.59
C THR A 251 0.08 6.39 2.27
N SER A 252 0.43 5.10 2.38
CA SER A 252 1.75 4.62 1.98
C SER A 252 1.84 4.53 0.46
N GLN A 253 3.06 4.43 -0.05
CA GLN A 253 3.34 4.18 -1.47
C GLN A 253 2.69 2.91 -2.05
N PHE A 254 2.25 1.97 -1.21
CA PHE A 254 1.74 0.67 -1.67
C PHE A 254 0.26 0.73 -2.02
N VAL A 255 -0.40 1.89 -1.87
CA VAL A 255 -1.82 2.07 -2.18
C VAL A 255 -2.14 1.80 -3.65
N ASP A 256 -1.24 2.16 -4.58
CA ASP A 256 -1.43 1.93 -6.01
C ASP A 256 -1.39 0.43 -6.33
N GLU A 257 -0.35 -0.28 -5.85
CA GLU A 257 -0.21 -1.73 -6.04
C GLU A 257 -1.35 -2.50 -5.36
N PHE A 258 -1.74 -2.06 -4.16
CA PHE A 258 -2.92 -2.56 -3.47
C PHE A 258 -4.17 -2.42 -4.34
N MET A 259 -4.45 -1.24 -4.90
CA MET A 259 -5.64 -1.05 -5.73
C MET A 259 -5.57 -1.86 -7.03
N GLU A 260 -4.45 -1.82 -7.75
CA GLU A 260 -4.24 -2.57 -8.99
C GLU A 260 -4.39 -4.08 -8.80
N ARG A 261 -4.03 -4.59 -7.61
CA ARG A 261 -4.17 -6.01 -7.25
C ARG A 261 -5.62 -6.47 -7.11
N HIS A 262 -6.54 -5.56 -6.82
CA HIS A 262 -7.96 -5.83 -6.53
C HIS A 262 -8.90 -5.47 -7.70
N ILE A 263 -8.38 -4.93 -8.81
CA ILE A 263 -9.18 -4.56 -9.98
C ILE A 263 -8.86 -5.49 -11.15
N VAL A 264 -9.89 -5.99 -11.82
CA VAL A 264 -9.80 -6.75 -13.07
C VAL A 264 -10.55 -6.01 -14.17
N VAL A 265 -9.96 -5.91 -15.36
CA VAL A 265 -10.67 -5.41 -16.55
C VAL A 265 -11.54 -6.54 -17.12
N GLY A 266 -12.84 -6.31 -17.13
CA GLY A 266 -13.91 -7.20 -17.55
C GLY A 266 -15.05 -7.24 -16.53
N ASN A 267 -16.25 -7.57 -16.98
CA ASN A 267 -17.43 -7.75 -16.13
C ASN A 267 -17.60 -9.24 -15.85
N TYR A 268 -17.29 -9.67 -14.62
CA TYR A 268 -17.36 -11.07 -14.20
C TYR A 268 -18.27 -11.21 -12.98
N ALA A 269 -19.57 -11.38 -13.21
CA ALA A 269 -20.50 -11.71 -12.15
C ALA A 269 -20.24 -13.15 -11.65
N SER A 270 -20.76 -13.51 -10.48
CA SER A 270 -20.55 -14.83 -9.87
C SER A 270 -20.99 -15.99 -10.77
N ALA A 271 -21.96 -15.75 -11.66
CA ALA A 271 -22.43 -16.72 -12.65
C ALA A 271 -21.42 -16.95 -13.81
N ASP A 272 -20.55 -15.99 -14.07
CA ASP A 272 -19.49 -16.07 -15.09
C ASP A 272 -18.20 -16.69 -14.53
N LEU A 273 -18.13 -16.82 -13.21
CA LEU A 273 -16.98 -17.37 -12.49
C LEU A 273 -17.02 -18.90 -12.43
N SER A 274 -15.91 -19.54 -12.79
CA SER A 274 -15.75 -21.00 -12.79
C SER A 274 -14.60 -21.46 -11.91
N ASP A 275 -14.71 -22.67 -11.34
CA ASP A 275 -13.67 -23.26 -10.51
C ASP A 275 -12.35 -23.45 -11.29
N GLY A 276 -11.25 -22.93 -10.74
CA GLY A 276 -9.93 -22.94 -11.35
C GLY A 276 -9.73 -21.90 -12.45
N GLN A 277 -10.67 -20.99 -12.67
CA GLN A 277 -10.49 -19.86 -13.59
C GLN A 277 -9.40 -18.92 -13.08
N THR A 278 -8.63 -18.34 -13.99
CA THR A 278 -7.66 -17.30 -13.66
C THR A 278 -8.05 -16.01 -14.37
N LEU A 279 -8.21 -14.95 -13.59
CA LEU A 279 -8.38 -13.58 -14.08
C LEU A 279 -7.05 -12.84 -13.93
N THR A 280 -6.79 -11.83 -14.77
CA THR A 280 -5.60 -10.99 -14.67
C THR A 280 -5.98 -9.68 -14.00
N SER A 281 -5.37 -9.36 -12.86
CA SER A 281 -5.53 -8.05 -12.21
C SER A 281 -4.84 -6.93 -12.99
N MET A 282 -5.11 -5.67 -12.66
CA MET A 282 -4.41 -4.53 -13.25
C MET A 282 -2.91 -4.54 -12.93
N SER A 283 -2.50 -5.11 -11.78
CA SER A 283 -1.08 -5.33 -11.46
C SER A 283 -0.40 -6.39 -12.34
N GLY A 284 -1.16 -7.10 -13.17
CA GLY A 284 -0.69 -8.19 -14.03
C GLY A 284 -0.61 -9.55 -13.33
N GLU A 285 -0.87 -9.60 -12.02
CA GLU A 285 -0.88 -10.84 -11.26
C GLU A 285 -2.15 -11.67 -11.48
N PRO A 286 -2.06 -13.02 -11.41
CA PRO A 286 -3.22 -13.88 -11.57
C PRO A 286 -4.10 -13.92 -10.30
N ILE A 287 -5.39 -13.64 -10.47
CA ILE A 287 -6.44 -13.95 -9.49
C ILE A 287 -7.00 -15.33 -9.80
N THR A 288 -6.74 -16.30 -8.92
CA THR A 288 -7.25 -17.68 -9.09
C THR A 288 -8.61 -17.81 -8.41
N ILE A 289 -9.63 -18.08 -9.20
CA ILE A 289 -11.00 -18.28 -8.73
C ILE A 289 -11.18 -19.73 -8.32
N SER A 290 -11.73 -19.94 -7.13
CA SER A 290 -12.21 -21.25 -6.68
C SER A 290 -13.71 -21.17 -6.42
N VAL A 291 -14.45 -22.16 -6.89
CA VAL A 291 -15.91 -22.26 -6.71
C VAL A 291 -16.22 -23.62 -6.11
N ASN A 292 -16.69 -23.62 -4.87
CA ASN A 292 -16.97 -24.84 -4.13
C ASN A 292 -18.31 -24.76 -3.37
N ALA A 293 -18.58 -25.73 -2.50
CA ALA A 293 -19.83 -25.78 -1.74
C ALA A 293 -19.97 -24.66 -0.69
N GLU A 294 -18.88 -23.99 -0.33
CA GLU A 294 -18.79 -22.90 0.65
C GLU A 294 -18.94 -21.52 -0.01
N GLY A 295 -18.72 -21.42 -1.33
CA GLY A 295 -18.92 -20.19 -2.09
C GLY A 295 -17.86 -19.97 -3.17
N VAL A 296 -17.68 -18.71 -3.54
CA VAL A 296 -16.63 -18.23 -4.45
C VAL A 296 -15.49 -17.64 -3.62
N SER A 297 -14.24 -17.89 -4.03
CA SER A 297 -13.07 -17.21 -3.46
C SER A 297 -12.10 -16.79 -4.54
N ALA A 298 -11.45 -15.64 -4.36
CA ALA A 298 -10.45 -15.07 -5.24
C ALA A 298 -9.07 -15.14 -4.58
N SER A 299 -8.16 -15.93 -5.13
CA SER A 299 -6.80 -16.19 -4.60
C SER A 299 -6.76 -16.47 -3.08
N GLY A 300 -7.74 -17.23 -2.58
CA GLY A 300 -7.87 -17.57 -1.15
C GLY A 300 -8.70 -16.59 -0.33
N ALA A 301 -9.01 -15.39 -0.85
CA ALA A 301 -9.94 -14.45 -0.21
C ALA A 301 -11.39 -14.87 -0.49
N ALA A 302 -12.17 -15.13 0.56
CA ALA A 302 -13.57 -15.51 0.42
C ALA A 302 -14.41 -14.30 -0.03
N VAL A 303 -15.28 -14.50 -1.03
CA VAL A 303 -16.29 -13.52 -1.42
C VAL A 303 -17.44 -13.60 -0.43
N GLU A 304 -17.62 -12.55 0.36
CA GLU A 304 -18.65 -12.44 1.40
C GLU A 304 -19.98 -11.97 0.83
N ILE A 305 -19.91 -11.00 -0.10
CA ILE A 305 -21.06 -10.47 -0.85
C ILE A 305 -20.66 -10.44 -2.32
N ALA A 306 -21.29 -11.28 -3.11
CA ALA A 306 -21.11 -11.31 -4.56
C ALA A 306 -22.13 -10.41 -5.26
N ASP A 307 -21.81 -10.00 -6.49
CA ASP A 307 -22.73 -9.38 -7.45
C ASP A 307 -23.33 -8.04 -6.99
N LEU A 308 -22.51 -7.15 -6.44
CA LEU A 308 -22.90 -5.74 -6.31
C LEU A 308 -22.76 -5.09 -7.70
N LEU A 309 -23.83 -5.16 -8.48
CA LEU A 309 -23.86 -4.75 -9.88
C LEU A 309 -23.69 -3.24 -10.03
N ALA A 310 -22.88 -2.83 -11.00
CA ALA A 310 -22.62 -1.45 -11.35
C ALA A 310 -22.79 -1.22 -12.86
N TYR A 311 -23.06 0.02 -13.28
CA TYR A 311 -23.21 0.36 -14.70
C TYR A 311 -21.98 0.00 -15.53
N ASN A 312 -20.81 0.11 -14.92
CA ASN A 312 -19.52 -0.09 -15.56
C ASN A 312 -18.78 -1.32 -15.04
N GLY A 313 -19.48 -2.27 -14.41
CA GLY A 313 -18.83 -3.44 -13.84
C GLY A 313 -19.60 -4.14 -12.72
N VAL A 314 -18.85 -4.80 -11.84
CA VAL A 314 -19.37 -5.48 -10.66
C VAL A 314 -18.37 -5.38 -9.51
N VAL A 315 -18.89 -5.27 -8.29
CA VAL A 315 -18.09 -5.32 -7.06
C VAL A 315 -18.41 -6.61 -6.29
N HIS A 316 -17.37 -7.34 -5.89
CA HIS A 316 -17.43 -8.49 -5.00
C HIS A 316 -16.73 -8.12 -3.69
N SER A 317 -17.47 -8.07 -2.59
CA SER A 317 -16.89 -7.82 -1.26
C SER A 317 -16.15 -9.05 -0.76
N ILE A 318 -14.93 -8.89 -0.28
CA ILE A 318 -14.08 -9.98 0.21
C ILE A 318 -13.65 -9.77 1.66
N GLY A 319 -13.48 -10.88 2.39
CA GLY A 319 -13.14 -10.86 3.84
C GLY A 319 -11.65 -10.78 4.17
N SER A 320 -10.79 -10.66 3.16
CA SER A 320 -9.34 -10.53 3.32
C SER A 320 -8.75 -9.79 2.12
N VAL A 321 -7.69 -9.02 2.34
CA VAL A 321 -6.89 -8.44 1.25
C VAL A 321 -6.33 -9.56 0.37
N LEU A 322 -6.44 -9.43 -0.95
CA LEU A 322 -5.83 -10.37 -1.88
C LEU A 322 -4.32 -10.42 -1.63
N PRO A 323 -3.66 -11.60 -1.76
CA PRO A 323 -2.23 -11.72 -1.50
C PRO A 323 -1.44 -10.64 -2.24
N LEU A 324 -0.72 -9.83 -1.46
CA LEU A 324 0.09 -8.69 -1.86
C LEU A 324 1.42 -8.79 -1.12
N ASP A 325 2.54 -8.67 -1.83
CA ASP A 325 3.88 -8.77 -1.25
C ASP A 325 4.38 -7.37 -0.87
N ILE A 326 4.44 -7.07 0.44
CA ILE A 326 4.96 -5.79 0.93
C ILE A 326 6.36 -6.01 1.50
N PRO A 327 7.42 -5.41 0.91
CA PRO A 327 8.77 -5.48 1.46
C PRO A 327 8.89 -4.73 2.81
N SER A 328 9.78 -5.16 3.72
CA SER A 328 9.94 -4.59 5.08
C SER A 328 11.11 -3.58 5.22
N VAL A 329 10.91 -2.42 5.86
CA VAL A 329 11.92 -1.34 6.10
C VAL A 329 12.82 -1.51 7.34
N SER A 330 14.11 -1.82 7.09
CA SER A 330 15.24 -0.89 7.36
C SER A 330 15.58 -0.35 5.98
N GLY A 331 15.30 0.95 5.73
CA GLY A 331 15.25 1.58 4.41
C GLY A 331 15.08 0.59 3.26
N THR A 332 13.86 0.20 2.88
CA THR A 332 13.61 -0.82 1.85
C THR A 332 14.28 -0.47 0.53
N CYS A 333 14.58 -1.51 -0.25
CA CYS A 333 14.83 -1.34 -1.66
C CYS A 333 13.52 -0.90 -2.29
N GLY A 334 13.57 -0.01 -3.26
CA GLY A 334 12.44 0.47 -4.03
C GLY A 334 12.50 1.98 -4.16
N THR A 335 11.37 2.65 -4.22
CA THR A 335 11.30 4.10 -4.39
C THR A 335 11.59 4.87 -3.10
N TRP A 336 12.63 5.69 -3.08
CA TRP A 336 12.82 6.70 -2.03
C TRP A 336 12.32 8.05 -2.51
N THR A 337 11.77 8.84 -1.59
CA THR A 337 11.14 10.11 -1.87
C THR A 337 11.89 11.24 -1.19
N VAL A 338 12.22 12.29 -1.93
CA VAL A 338 12.78 13.53 -1.41
C VAL A 338 11.72 14.61 -1.41
N ASN A 339 11.44 15.15 -0.24
CA ASN A 339 10.65 16.36 -0.06
C ASN A 339 11.59 17.56 0.08
N LEU A 340 11.50 18.50 -0.86
CA LEU A 340 12.20 19.78 -0.84
C LEU A 340 11.26 20.84 -0.25
N PHE A 341 11.69 21.47 0.84
CA PHE A 341 10.91 22.46 1.57
C PHE A 341 11.41 23.88 1.33
N ASN A 342 10.47 24.82 1.30
CA ASN A 342 10.71 26.25 1.23
C ASN A 342 9.80 26.98 2.22
N ASN A 343 10.40 27.62 3.22
CA ASN A 343 9.67 28.43 4.19
C ASN A 343 9.62 29.92 3.82
N ASN A 344 10.11 30.31 2.64
CA ASN A 344 10.07 31.69 2.18
C ASN A 344 8.77 31.98 1.41
N ILE A 345 7.99 32.94 1.90
CA ILE A 345 6.69 33.33 1.32
C ILE A 345 6.82 34.17 0.03
N ASN A 346 8.01 34.69 -0.28
CA ASN A 346 8.22 35.64 -1.36
C ASN A 346 8.90 35.03 -2.60
N SER A 347 9.63 33.92 -2.46
CA SER A 347 10.36 33.31 -3.56
C SER A 347 10.63 31.82 -3.35
N ALA A 348 10.52 31.06 -4.44
CA ALA A 348 10.90 29.66 -4.54
C ALA A 348 12.42 29.48 -4.50
N TRP A 349 12.93 28.24 -4.57
CA TRP A 349 14.38 27.95 -4.51
C TRP A 349 15.20 28.60 -5.63
N GLY A 350 14.57 28.99 -6.74
CA GLY A 350 15.23 29.70 -7.82
C GLY A 350 16.28 28.85 -8.54
N ASN A 351 17.56 29.23 -8.44
CA ASN A 351 18.67 28.48 -9.07
C ASN A 351 19.30 27.41 -8.14
N ASN A 352 18.79 27.25 -6.91
CA ASN A 352 19.27 26.21 -6.01
C ASN A 352 18.64 24.87 -6.40
N ALA A 353 19.41 23.78 -6.38
CA ALA A 353 18.92 22.45 -6.69
C ALA A 353 19.56 21.40 -5.78
N LEU A 354 18.95 20.22 -5.72
CA LEU A 354 19.48 19.02 -5.10
C LEU A 354 19.74 17.98 -6.18
N ASP A 355 21.00 17.66 -6.39
CA ASP A 355 21.40 16.61 -7.31
C ASP A 355 21.35 15.26 -6.59
N ILE A 356 20.75 14.27 -7.24
CA ILE A 356 20.53 12.94 -6.68
C ILE A 356 21.33 11.97 -7.53
N TYR A 357 22.29 11.30 -6.92
CA TYR A 357 23.12 10.29 -7.53
C TYR A 357 22.80 8.91 -6.96
N VAL A 358 22.71 7.93 -7.86
CA VAL A 358 22.57 6.52 -7.50
C VAL A 358 23.71 5.75 -8.13
N ASN A 359 24.48 5.05 -7.30
CA ASN A 359 25.70 4.33 -7.69
C ASN A 359 26.69 5.22 -8.45
N GLY A 360 26.84 6.48 -8.01
CA GLY A 360 27.69 7.48 -8.65
C GLY A 360 27.19 8.00 -10.00
N THR A 361 25.98 7.64 -10.44
CA THR A 361 25.36 8.18 -11.67
C THR A 361 24.33 9.25 -11.30
N LEU A 362 24.45 10.45 -11.88
CA LEU A 362 23.48 11.53 -11.68
C LEU A 362 22.14 11.07 -12.26
N LEU A 363 21.17 10.93 -11.38
CA LEU A 363 19.83 10.52 -11.74
C LEU A 363 18.94 11.73 -12.01
N ALA A 364 18.98 12.71 -11.13
CA ALA A 364 18.12 13.90 -11.20
C ALA A 364 18.77 15.11 -10.52
N SER A 365 18.25 16.30 -10.83
CA SER A 365 18.65 17.57 -10.22
C SER A 365 17.37 18.39 -10.01
N GLU A 366 16.95 18.50 -8.76
CA GLU A 366 15.59 18.90 -8.40
C GLU A 366 15.57 20.21 -7.61
N THR A 367 14.53 21.02 -7.77
CA THR A 367 14.39 22.31 -7.09
C THR A 367 12.98 22.50 -6.56
N CYS A 368 12.82 23.13 -5.39
CA CYS A 368 11.49 23.44 -4.87
C CYS A 368 10.96 24.71 -5.53
N ASN A 369 9.94 24.53 -6.36
CA ASN A 369 9.31 25.63 -7.10
C ASN A 369 8.15 26.27 -6.33
N GLU A 370 7.77 25.69 -5.19
CA GLU A 370 6.68 26.19 -4.36
C GLU A 370 7.18 27.22 -3.33
N VAL A 371 6.33 28.20 -3.02
CA VAL A 371 6.57 29.21 -1.99
C VAL A 371 5.71 28.91 -0.78
N ALA A 372 6.18 29.33 0.39
CA ALA A 372 5.39 29.22 1.60
C ALA A 372 4.14 30.12 1.54
N VAL A 373 3.08 29.71 2.22
CA VAL A 373 1.81 30.44 2.26
C VAL A 373 1.64 31.08 3.62
N ASP A 374 1.34 32.39 3.63
CA ASP A 374 0.97 33.16 4.82
C ASP A 374 -0.43 33.75 4.56
N THR A 375 -1.41 33.27 5.33
CA THR A 375 -2.82 33.58 5.13
C THR A 375 -3.27 34.74 6.01
N ASP A 376 -2.61 34.99 7.15
CA ASP A 376 -2.98 36.04 8.09
C ASP A 376 -2.18 37.35 7.93
N GLY A 377 -1.09 37.29 7.17
CA GLY A 377 -0.30 38.42 6.70
C GLY A 377 0.68 38.95 7.75
N ASP A 378 1.09 38.13 8.71
CA ASP A 378 2.05 38.51 9.75
C ASP A 378 3.53 38.36 9.36
N PHE A 379 3.79 37.90 8.13
CA PHE A 379 5.09 37.63 7.50
C PHE A 379 5.81 36.36 7.99
N TRP A 380 5.15 35.48 8.73
CA TRP A 380 5.60 34.12 9.02
C TRP A 380 4.72 33.10 8.27
N PRO A 381 5.29 32.03 7.70
CA PRO A 381 4.50 31.07 6.92
C PRO A 381 3.59 30.21 7.80
N ASP A 382 2.32 30.11 7.42
CA ASP A 382 1.34 29.18 7.99
C ASP A 382 1.53 27.75 7.43
N GLU A 383 1.98 27.65 6.18
CA GLU A 383 2.26 26.40 5.47
C GLU A 383 3.52 26.54 4.61
N ALA A 384 4.38 25.53 4.62
CA ALA A 384 5.62 25.52 3.82
C ALA A 384 5.33 25.17 2.35
N GLY A 385 6.08 25.77 1.42
CA GLY A 385 6.10 25.30 0.04
C GLY A 385 6.86 23.98 -0.02
N VAL A 386 6.25 22.94 -0.61
CA VAL A 386 6.88 21.61 -0.72
C VAL A 386 6.86 21.15 -2.16
N SER A 387 8.00 20.65 -2.65
CA SER A 387 8.10 19.92 -3.90
C SER A 387 8.69 18.56 -3.64
N THR A 388 8.12 17.53 -4.24
CA THR A 388 8.49 16.15 -3.95
C THR A 388 9.02 15.48 -5.20
N PHE A 389 10.11 14.73 -5.05
CA PHE A 389 10.71 13.95 -6.11
C PHE A 389 11.07 12.56 -5.61
N ALA A 390 10.64 11.52 -6.32
CA ALA A 390 10.87 10.14 -5.92
C ALA A 390 11.75 9.41 -6.94
N PHE A 391 12.57 8.49 -6.46
CA PHE A 391 13.51 7.74 -7.29
C PHE A 391 13.77 6.34 -6.75
N ALA A 392 14.02 5.38 -7.64
CA ALA A 392 14.26 4.00 -7.26
C ALA A 392 15.70 3.76 -6.79
N VAL A 393 15.82 2.92 -5.76
CA VAL A 393 17.06 2.44 -5.16
C VAL A 393 16.94 0.93 -4.95
N ASN A 394 18.04 0.19 -5.11
CA ASN A 394 18.03 -1.28 -5.03
C ASN A 394 19.01 -1.75 -3.96
N GLN A 395 18.93 -3.03 -3.60
CA GLN A 395 19.88 -3.63 -2.67
C GLN A 395 21.33 -3.45 -3.16
N GLY A 396 22.18 -2.95 -2.27
CA GLY A 396 23.59 -2.67 -2.58
C GLY A 396 23.82 -1.36 -3.35
N SER A 397 22.77 -0.59 -3.67
CA SER A 397 22.94 0.75 -4.22
C SER A 397 23.65 1.68 -3.22
N THR A 398 24.24 2.75 -3.74
CA THR A 398 24.85 3.84 -2.97
C THR A 398 24.22 5.15 -3.40
N ILE A 399 23.68 5.92 -2.46
CA ILE A 399 22.95 7.14 -2.76
C ILE A 399 23.72 8.33 -2.22
N ASP A 400 23.97 9.31 -3.10
CA ASP A 400 24.53 10.60 -2.74
C ASP A 400 23.53 11.70 -3.14
N LEU A 401 23.21 12.59 -2.22
CA LEU A 401 22.37 13.76 -2.46
C LEU A 401 23.21 15.01 -2.23
N ILE A 402 23.46 15.75 -3.30
CA ILE A 402 24.38 16.87 -3.33
C ILE A 402 23.58 18.16 -3.50
N TYR A 403 23.54 18.97 -2.45
CA TYR A 403 22.91 20.28 -2.53
C TYR A 403 23.79 21.27 -3.29
N ASN A 404 23.23 21.83 -4.36
CA ASN A 404 23.87 22.79 -5.24
C ASN A 404 23.15 24.13 -5.12
N GLY A 405 23.63 24.98 -4.22
CA GLY A 405 23.01 26.28 -3.96
C GLY A 405 23.95 27.34 -3.38
N GLY A 406 23.47 28.59 -3.34
CA GLY A 406 24.19 29.75 -2.83
C GLY A 406 23.86 30.14 -1.38
N SER A 407 24.42 31.26 -0.93
CA SER A 407 24.32 31.77 0.44
C SER A 407 22.94 32.27 0.89
N ASP A 408 21.98 32.44 -0.02
CA ASP A 408 20.60 32.90 0.28
C ASP A 408 19.64 31.69 0.44
N SER A 409 20.01 30.72 1.29
CA SER A 409 19.31 29.43 1.44
C SER A 409 18.82 29.13 2.86
N SER A 410 18.73 30.16 3.70
CA SER A 410 18.44 30.05 5.14
C SER A 410 17.06 29.53 5.52
N GLU A 411 16.17 29.40 4.54
CA GLU A 411 14.77 29.00 4.72
C GLU A 411 14.42 27.78 3.85
N LEU A 412 15.43 27.15 3.27
CA LEU A 412 15.31 26.01 2.36
C LEU A 412 15.78 24.73 3.09
N GLY A 413 15.29 23.56 2.69
CA GLY A 413 15.73 22.29 3.26
C GLY A 413 15.17 21.10 2.52
N TYR A 414 15.64 19.90 2.79
CA TYR A 414 15.04 18.70 2.23
C TYR A 414 15.05 17.56 3.23
N GLU A 415 14.14 16.63 2.99
CA GLU A 415 14.01 15.39 3.70
C GLU A 415 13.91 14.25 2.71
N LEU A 416 14.59 13.16 3.02
CA LEU A 416 14.62 11.92 2.28
C LEU A 416 13.87 10.88 3.10
N ILE A 417 12.90 10.26 2.48
CA ILE A 417 11.97 9.31 3.04
C ILE A 417 12.14 8.02 2.25
N ASP A 418 12.23 6.88 2.92
CA ASP A 418 12.27 5.61 2.23
C ASP A 418 10.91 5.26 1.62
N GLN A 419 10.88 4.11 0.95
CA GLN A 419 9.68 3.54 0.37
C GLN A 419 8.55 3.56 1.43
N ASP A 420 8.78 2.97 2.60
CA ASP A 420 7.70 2.68 3.55
C ASP A 420 7.33 3.90 4.42
N GLY A 421 7.81 5.09 4.06
CA GLY A 421 7.41 6.36 4.67
C GLY A 421 8.28 6.80 5.86
N ASN A 422 9.39 6.14 6.15
CA ASN A 422 10.29 6.55 7.22
C ASN A 422 11.26 7.63 6.74
N VAL A 423 11.45 8.67 7.55
CA VAL A 423 12.47 9.68 7.29
C VAL A 423 13.86 9.07 7.50
N ILE A 424 14.62 8.95 6.41
CA ILE A 424 15.99 8.44 6.40
C ILE A 424 16.99 9.56 6.70
N PHE A 425 16.78 10.75 6.15
CA PHE A 425 17.67 11.90 6.36
C PHE A 425 16.91 13.20 6.19
N SER A 426 17.25 14.23 6.97
CA SER A 426 16.63 15.55 6.86
C SER A 426 17.63 16.65 7.21
N THR A 427 17.61 17.75 6.46
CA THR A 427 18.46 18.92 6.70
C THR A 427 17.80 20.21 6.24
N SER A 428 18.09 21.31 6.93
CA SER A 428 17.67 22.65 6.55
C SER A 428 18.84 23.63 6.58
N GLY A 429 18.79 24.66 5.74
CA GLY A 429 19.69 25.80 5.79
C GLY A 429 19.32 26.75 6.92
N ASP A 430 20.25 27.65 7.23
CA ASP A 430 20.06 28.79 8.11
C ASP A 430 20.78 30.03 7.56
N THR A 431 20.71 31.15 8.30
CA THR A 431 21.28 32.44 7.88
C THR A 431 22.78 32.45 7.60
N THR A 432 23.48 31.40 8.03
CA THR A 432 24.94 31.23 7.94
C THR A 432 25.33 30.02 7.09
N TYR A 433 24.50 28.97 7.05
CA TYR A 433 24.80 27.68 6.46
C TYR A 433 23.73 27.23 5.47
N PRO A 434 24.09 26.82 4.25
CA PRO A 434 23.14 26.16 3.36
C PRO A 434 22.73 24.77 3.90
N PRO A 435 21.65 24.17 3.37
CA PRO A 435 21.35 22.75 3.56
C PRO A 435 22.58 21.87 3.24
N GLY A 436 22.75 20.78 3.98
CA GLY A 436 23.89 19.88 3.80
C GLY A 436 23.69 18.85 2.70
N SER A 437 24.79 18.35 2.16
CA SER A 437 24.82 17.18 1.27
C SER A 437 25.01 15.90 2.08
N VAL A 438 24.45 14.78 1.64
CA VAL A 438 24.68 13.46 2.25
C VAL A 438 25.25 12.50 1.21
N PHE A 439 26.24 11.70 1.61
CA PHE A 439 26.96 10.80 0.71
C PHE A 439 26.92 9.37 1.27
N GLY A 440 26.95 8.37 0.39
CA GLY A 440 27.23 6.99 0.75
C GLY A 440 26.07 6.20 1.34
N LEU A 441 24.83 6.70 1.30
CA LEU A 441 23.68 6.02 1.89
C LEU A 441 23.43 4.66 1.21
N LYS A 442 23.14 3.63 2.00
CA LYS A 442 22.88 2.27 1.51
C LYS A 442 21.40 1.91 1.74
N PRO A 443 20.61 1.66 0.69
CA PRO A 443 19.29 1.09 0.84
C PRO A 443 19.37 -0.42 1.15
N CYS A 444 18.48 -0.88 2.04
CA CYS A 444 18.08 -2.27 2.30
C CYS A 444 19.22 -3.28 2.54
N GLY A 445 20.23 -2.87 3.31
CA GLY A 445 21.34 -3.71 3.77
C GLY A 445 22.17 -2.97 4.81
N MET A 446 22.98 -3.73 5.57
CA MET A 446 23.69 -3.34 6.81
C MET A 446 23.66 -1.86 7.16
N ASP A 447 22.90 -1.53 8.20
CA ASP A 447 22.93 -0.23 8.85
C ASP A 447 24.38 0.16 9.16
N SER A 448 24.72 1.43 8.93
CA SER A 448 25.98 1.96 9.44
C SER A 448 25.99 1.78 10.96
N SER A 449 26.93 0.99 11.49
CA SER A 449 26.95 0.67 12.94
C SER A 449 27.15 1.90 13.82
N CYS A 450 27.64 3.00 13.24
CA CYS A 450 27.97 4.25 13.93
C CYS A 450 27.01 5.42 13.66
N GLY A 451 26.21 5.37 12.61
CA GLY A 451 25.43 6.52 12.13
C GLY A 451 26.24 7.54 11.30
N LEU A 452 25.73 8.78 11.20
CA LEU A 452 26.28 9.83 10.33
C LEU A 452 27.31 10.73 11.04
N ILE A 453 28.49 10.91 10.44
CA ILE A 453 29.41 11.99 10.80
C ILE A 453 29.12 13.26 9.98
N GLU A 454 29.38 14.43 10.56
CA GLU A 454 29.30 15.72 9.85
C GLU A 454 30.71 16.22 9.52
N VAL A 455 30.97 16.50 8.24
CA VAL A 455 32.20 17.17 7.78
C VAL A 455 31.84 18.57 7.31
N THR A 456 32.40 19.58 7.98
CA THR A 456 32.25 20.98 7.64
C THR A 456 33.49 21.50 6.93
N PHE A 457 33.38 21.92 5.68
CA PHE A 457 34.46 22.55 4.92
C PHE A 457 34.32 24.07 4.94
N SER A 458 35.42 24.80 5.04
CA SER A 458 35.44 26.26 4.98
C SER A 458 36.46 26.77 3.98
N ASP A 459 36.17 27.93 3.39
CA ASP A 459 37.07 28.69 2.53
C ASP A 459 36.87 30.20 2.77
N GLU A 460 37.92 30.88 3.23
CA GLU A 460 37.87 32.32 3.49
C GLU A 460 38.03 33.18 2.21
N THR A 461 38.43 32.58 1.09
CA THR A 461 38.65 33.31 -0.17
C THR A 461 37.40 33.44 -1.02
N GLY A 462 36.43 32.53 -0.85
CA GLY A 462 35.29 32.41 -1.74
C GLY A 462 35.76 32.07 -3.16
N GLU A 463 36.72 31.16 -3.31
CA GLU A 463 37.17 30.61 -4.60
C GLU A 463 37.11 29.06 -4.59
N ALA A 464 36.56 28.48 -3.51
CA ALA A 464 36.35 27.06 -3.24
C ALA A 464 37.63 26.22 -3.11
N TRP A 465 37.45 24.97 -2.70
CA TRP A 465 38.50 23.93 -2.64
C TRP A 465 38.97 23.47 -4.04
N LEU A 466 39.28 24.42 -4.93
CA LEU A 466 39.46 24.16 -6.35
C LEU A 466 40.59 23.16 -6.65
N GLY A 467 40.20 22.01 -7.22
CA GLY A 467 41.10 20.92 -7.60
C GLY A 467 41.62 20.10 -6.42
N GLY A 468 41.05 20.32 -5.23
CA GLY A 468 41.25 19.49 -4.06
C GLY A 468 40.18 18.40 -3.97
N SER A 469 40.42 17.46 -3.06
CA SER A 469 39.48 16.38 -2.74
C SER A 469 39.63 15.95 -1.29
N PHE A 470 38.58 15.32 -0.77
CA PHE A 470 38.54 14.81 0.59
C PHE A 470 37.92 13.43 0.61
N GLU A 471 38.59 12.47 1.25
CA GLU A 471 38.11 11.09 1.34
C GLU A 471 37.95 10.67 2.80
N VAL A 472 36.79 10.09 3.11
CA VAL A 472 36.51 9.41 4.38
C VAL A 472 36.66 7.91 4.15
N TYR A 473 37.50 7.25 4.92
CA TYR A 473 37.75 5.82 4.79
C TYR A 473 38.04 5.17 6.14
N SER A 474 38.04 3.84 6.19
CA SER A 474 38.68 3.05 7.22
C SER A 474 39.59 2.00 6.60
N ASP A 475 40.54 1.50 7.37
CA ASP A 475 41.39 0.39 6.90
C ASP A 475 40.59 -0.91 6.74
N GLU A 476 39.49 -1.08 7.50
CA GLU A 476 38.66 -2.28 7.52
C GLU A 476 37.62 -2.32 6.40
N TYR A 477 36.84 -1.24 6.24
CA TYR A 477 35.73 -1.18 5.28
C TYR A 477 36.09 -0.41 4.00
N GLY A 478 37.28 0.18 3.94
CA GLY A 478 37.73 0.96 2.79
C GLY A 478 37.09 2.35 2.73
N SER A 479 36.91 2.88 1.52
CA SER A 479 36.38 4.23 1.30
C SER A 479 34.88 4.28 1.55
N TYR A 480 34.45 5.16 2.46
CA TYR A 480 33.03 5.43 2.70
C TYR A 480 32.50 6.51 1.75
N ALA A 481 33.28 7.57 1.54
CA ALA A 481 32.91 8.66 0.65
C ALA A 481 34.15 9.39 0.10
N SER A 482 34.07 9.77 -1.18
CA SER A 482 35.00 10.71 -1.82
C SER A 482 34.25 11.98 -2.17
N ILE A 483 34.70 13.10 -1.63
CA ILE A 483 34.15 14.44 -1.84
C ILE A 483 35.16 15.20 -2.69
N ASP A 484 34.86 15.29 -3.99
CA ASP A 484 35.71 15.95 -4.96
C ASP A 484 35.21 17.36 -5.23
N PHE A 485 36.11 18.34 -5.19
CA PHE A 485 35.78 19.75 -5.42
C PHE A 485 36.05 20.18 -6.87
N MET A 486 36.39 19.23 -7.78
CA MET A 486 36.36 19.39 -9.23
C MET A 486 36.20 18.03 -9.96
N ASP A 487 35.35 17.98 -11.00
CA ASP A 487 35.47 17.02 -12.11
C ASP A 487 35.36 17.70 -13.50
N ALA A 488 35.99 17.09 -14.50
CA ALA A 488 36.33 17.61 -15.82
C ALA A 488 35.18 17.65 -16.86
N ASN A 489 33.93 17.37 -16.48
CA ASN A 489 32.80 17.30 -17.41
C ASN A 489 31.74 18.41 -17.24
N PHE A 490 32.14 19.62 -16.81
CA PHE A 490 31.35 20.86 -16.96
C PHE A 490 29.84 20.70 -16.64
N PHE A 491 29.43 20.86 -15.38
CA PHE A 491 28.47 21.89 -14.92
C PHE A 491 28.23 21.74 -13.41
N GLN A 492 28.53 22.84 -12.70
CA GLN A 492 28.14 23.23 -11.33
C GLN A 492 28.61 22.41 -10.12
N SER A 493 29.93 22.24 -10.01
CA SER A 493 30.57 22.20 -8.70
C SER A 493 30.39 23.57 -8.02
N ILE A 494 29.60 23.63 -6.96
CA ILE A 494 29.77 24.51 -5.80
C ILE A 494 30.30 25.92 -6.16
N TYR A 495 29.38 26.88 -6.33
CA TYR A 495 29.73 28.31 -6.39
C TYR A 495 30.67 28.69 -5.23
N PRO A 496 31.48 29.75 -5.36
CA PRO A 496 32.34 30.22 -4.29
C PRO A 496 31.60 30.26 -2.95
N PHE A 497 32.03 29.40 -2.02
CA PHE A 497 31.37 29.18 -0.75
C PHE A 497 32.27 29.61 0.40
N TYR A 498 31.66 30.09 1.47
CA TYR A 498 32.39 30.34 2.70
C TYR A 498 32.45 29.07 3.56
N LEU A 499 31.36 28.29 3.60
CA LEU A 499 31.26 27.05 4.36
C LEU A 499 30.23 26.06 3.77
N ILE A 500 30.54 24.76 3.77
CA ILE A 500 29.68 23.65 3.31
C ILE A 500 29.68 22.49 4.29
N LYS A 501 28.55 21.77 4.37
CA LYS A 501 28.40 20.55 5.16
C LYS A 501 28.19 19.32 4.27
N ALA A 502 28.87 18.24 4.64
CA ALA A 502 28.68 16.91 4.10
C ALA A 502 28.42 15.92 5.24
N TYR A 503 27.48 15.00 5.06
CA TYR A 503 27.19 13.92 6.01
C TYR A 503 27.55 12.58 5.38
N VAL A 504 28.18 11.69 6.16
CA VAL A 504 28.65 10.39 5.67
C VAL A 504 28.32 9.30 6.70
N PRO A 505 27.65 8.20 6.31
CA PRO A 505 27.44 7.06 7.18
C PRO A 505 28.75 6.30 7.33
N VAL A 506 29.12 6.02 8.57
CA VAL A 506 30.35 5.30 8.86
C VAL A 506 30.04 4.09 9.72
N ASN A 507 30.82 3.04 9.51
CA ASN A 507 30.87 1.98 10.50
C ASN A 507 31.80 2.40 11.61
N SER A 508 31.71 1.62 12.64
CA SER A 508 32.46 1.81 13.83
C SER A 508 33.89 1.27 13.67
N GLY A 509 34.83 1.73 14.49
CA GLY A 509 36.27 1.51 14.29
C GLY A 509 37.07 2.79 13.99
N GLU A 510 38.35 2.65 13.66
CA GLU A 510 39.24 3.78 13.36
C GLU A 510 39.05 4.29 11.92
N LEU A 511 38.76 5.58 11.79
CA LEU A 511 38.59 6.27 10.52
C LEU A 511 39.83 7.07 10.12
N GLY A 512 39.96 7.24 8.81
CA GLY A 512 40.88 8.11 8.12
C GLY A 512 40.14 9.18 7.31
N PHE A 513 40.74 10.37 7.30
CA PHE A 513 40.32 11.56 6.59
C PHE A 513 41.48 12.01 5.71
N ALA A 514 41.48 11.61 4.44
CA ALA A 514 42.53 11.97 3.50
C ALA A 514 42.19 13.26 2.77
N VAL A 515 43.15 14.19 2.76
CA VAL A 515 43.01 15.50 2.14
C VAL A 515 43.99 15.60 0.97
N SER A 516 43.45 15.90 -0.21
CA SER A 516 44.21 16.47 -1.30
C SER A 516 43.97 17.98 -1.30
N PRO A 517 44.95 18.80 -0.91
CA PRO A 517 44.72 20.23 -0.73
C PRO A 517 44.42 20.91 -2.07
N PRO A 518 43.63 22.01 -2.04
CA PRO A 518 43.32 22.80 -3.24
C PRO A 518 44.58 23.26 -3.99
N GLN A 519 44.47 23.40 -5.31
CA GLN A 519 45.60 23.83 -6.15
C GLN A 519 45.97 25.31 -5.93
N GLN A 520 45.05 26.11 -5.39
CA GLN A 520 45.23 27.53 -5.11
C GLN A 520 44.72 27.85 -3.71
N TYR A 521 45.43 28.73 -3.01
CA TYR A 521 45.06 29.27 -1.69
C TYR A 521 44.68 28.22 -0.63
N ALA A 522 45.29 27.02 -0.67
CA ALA A 522 44.99 25.92 0.24
C ALA A 522 45.14 26.29 1.73
N ASP A 523 46.01 27.25 2.05
CA ASP A 523 46.23 27.77 3.40
C ASP A 523 45.06 28.61 3.95
N LEU A 524 44.07 28.90 3.13
CA LEU A 524 42.84 29.62 3.48
C LEU A 524 41.60 28.71 3.50
N CYS A 525 41.82 27.41 3.29
CA CYS A 525 40.82 26.36 3.31
C CYS A 525 40.93 25.54 4.60
N GLY A 526 39.84 24.92 5.03
CA GLY A 526 39.83 24.13 6.26
C GLY A 526 38.70 23.12 6.31
N TYR A 527 38.82 22.12 7.20
CA TYR A 527 37.71 21.23 7.51
C TYR A 527 37.62 20.89 9.00
N ILE A 528 36.40 20.60 9.46
CA ILE A 528 36.10 20.14 10.81
C ILE A 528 35.22 18.91 10.69
N VAL A 529 35.56 17.82 11.39
CA VAL A 529 34.73 16.62 11.48
C VAL A 529 34.11 16.54 12.85
N ARG A 530 32.81 16.27 12.89
CA ARG A 530 32.06 15.96 14.10
C ARG A 530 31.52 14.54 14.05
N ASN A 531 31.56 13.87 15.21
CA ASN A 531 30.94 12.56 15.38
C ASN A 531 29.40 12.68 15.35
N PRO A 532 28.66 11.56 15.33
CA PRO A 532 27.19 11.57 15.32
C PRO A 532 26.55 12.27 16.54
N ALA A 533 27.27 12.38 17.66
CA ALA A 533 26.84 13.14 18.84
C ALA A 533 27.09 14.66 18.72
N GLY A 534 27.66 15.14 17.60
CA GLY A 534 27.96 16.54 17.32
C GLY A 534 29.28 17.05 17.92
N GLU A 535 30.12 16.18 18.47
CA GLU A 535 31.41 16.56 19.07
C GLU A 535 32.50 16.67 18.02
N VAL A 536 33.34 17.71 18.09
CA VAL A 536 34.45 17.90 17.15
C VAL A 536 35.56 16.88 17.44
N ILE A 537 35.75 15.95 16.53
CA ILE A 537 36.77 14.89 16.60
C ILE A 537 38.00 15.23 15.75
N VAL A 538 37.83 16.05 14.71
CA VAL A 538 38.95 16.59 13.91
C VAL A 538 38.72 18.07 13.63
N ASN A 539 39.76 18.89 13.78
CA ASN A 539 39.73 20.29 13.38
C ASN A 539 41.02 20.66 12.65
N GLN A 540 40.91 20.83 11.33
CA GLN A 540 41.95 21.29 10.42
C GLN A 540 41.59 22.65 9.79
N ASN A 541 40.61 23.36 10.36
CA ASN A 541 40.32 24.73 9.97
C ASN A 541 41.18 25.72 10.77
N LEU A 542 42.46 25.77 10.41
CA LEU A 542 43.46 26.58 11.09
C LEU A 542 43.82 27.81 10.23
N PRO A 543 43.86 29.03 10.80
CA PRO A 543 44.12 30.23 10.02
C PRO A 543 45.49 30.22 9.31
N LEU A 544 45.49 30.47 8.00
CA LEU A 544 46.70 30.54 7.15
C LEU A 544 47.53 29.23 7.13
N VAL A 545 46.89 28.08 7.35
CA VAL A 545 47.54 26.76 7.32
C VAL A 545 46.71 25.83 6.48
N ALA A 546 47.35 25.16 5.52
CA ALA A 546 46.65 24.22 4.66
C ALA A 546 46.19 23.00 5.47
N PRO A 547 44.97 22.49 5.21
CA PRO A 547 44.43 21.35 5.94
C PRO A 547 45.22 20.08 5.60
N GLU A 548 45.48 19.26 6.62
CA GLU A 548 46.21 18.00 6.48
C GLU A 548 45.30 16.78 6.66
N SER A 549 45.72 15.63 6.10
CA SER A 549 45.08 14.34 6.34
C SER A 549 45.24 13.90 7.79
N VAL A 550 44.19 13.31 8.37
CA VAL A 550 44.19 12.78 9.74
C VAL A 550 43.72 11.33 9.72
N THR A 551 44.37 10.44 10.47
CA THR A 551 44.00 9.00 10.54
C THR A 551 43.94 8.51 11.98
N GLY A 552 43.34 7.34 12.20
CA GLY A 552 43.22 6.72 13.52
C GLY A 552 42.20 7.42 14.41
N VAL A 553 41.12 7.95 13.82
CA VAL A 553 40.09 8.71 14.53
C VAL A 553 38.86 7.85 14.68
N THR A 554 38.48 7.52 15.92
CA THR A 554 37.27 6.73 16.19
C THR A 554 36.04 7.63 16.21
N ALA A 555 35.08 7.41 15.30
CA ALA A 555 33.80 8.12 15.32
C ALA A 555 32.83 7.54 16.37
N CYS A 556 32.85 6.22 16.54
CA CYS A 556 32.27 5.43 17.63
C CYS A 556 32.91 4.02 17.64
N GLU A 557 32.69 3.23 18.68
CA GLU A 557 33.37 1.93 18.91
C GLU A 557 32.49 0.70 18.60
N GLU A 558 33.07 -0.30 17.91
CA GLU A 558 32.32 -1.44 17.30
C GLU A 558 32.50 -2.62 18.25
N SER A 559 31.43 -3.35 18.54
CA SER A 559 31.56 -4.63 19.21
C SER A 559 32.17 -5.65 18.23
N GLU A 560 33.49 -5.84 18.24
CA GLU A 560 34.26 -6.63 17.24
C GLU A 560 33.88 -8.14 17.08
N GLY A 561 33.64 -8.59 15.83
CA GLY A 561 34.52 -9.60 15.15
C GLY A 561 33.95 -10.83 14.39
N GLY A 562 33.76 -10.74 13.06
CA GLY A 562 33.94 -11.79 11.99
C GLY A 562 32.86 -12.88 11.77
N VAL A 563 32.36 -13.10 10.54
CA VAL A 563 31.41 -14.19 10.24
C VAL A 563 31.75 -14.84 8.88
N CYS A 564 32.30 -16.06 8.74
CA CYS A 564 31.70 -17.35 9.05
C CYS A 564 30.22 -17.17 9.32
N ASN A 565 29.33 -17.42 8.38
CA ASN A 565 27.90 -17.40 8.67
C ASN A 565 27.43 -18.84 8.64
N ALA A 566 27.21 -19.41 9.82
CA ALA A 566 26.54 -20.68 9.91
C ALA A 566 25.06 -20.42 9.65
N GLU A 567 24.56 -20.78 8.47
CA GLU A 567 23.15 -20.62 8.15
C GLU A 567 22.64 -21.84 7.39
N PHE A 568 21.52 -22.40 7.83
CA PHE A 568 20.98 -23.65 7.29
C PHE A 568 19.47 -23.77 7.43
N ASP A 569 18.91 -24.75 6.70
CA ASP A 569 17.52 -25.21 6.78
C ASP A 569 17.45 -26.74 6.97
N VAL A 570 16.30 -27.24 7.45
CA VAL A 570 16.05 -28.65 7.77
C VAL A 570 14.74 -29.13 7.16
N GLU A 571 14.79 -30.24 6.44
CA GLU A 571 13.62 -30.86 5.81
C GLU A 571 13.40 -32.31 6.25
N GLN A 572 12.14 -32.76 6.23
CA GLN A 572 11.78 -34.16 6.47
C GLN A 572 12.34 -35.08 5.37
N ALA A 573 13.16 -36.07 5.73
CA ALA A 573 13.63 -37.05 4.76
C ALA A 573 12.49 -37.98 4.32
N THR A 574 12.43 -38.27 3.03
CA THR A 574 11.39 -39.11 2.41
C THR A 574 12.01 -40.24 1.59
N THR A 575 11.28 -41.33 1.44
CA THR A 575 11.61 -42.39 0.46
C THR A 575 11.44 -41.87 -0.97
N PRO A 576 12.00 -42.52 -2.01
CA PRO A 576 11.82 -42.09 -3.39
C PRO A 576 10.37 -41.98 -3.89
N ASN A 577 9.40 -42.55 -3.15
CA ASN A 577 7.97 -42.46 -3.44
C ASN A 577 7.26 -41.38 -2.58
N GLY A 578 8.00 -40.51 -1.89
CA GLY A 578 7.46 -39.40 -1.09
C GLY A 578 6.95 -39.78 0.30
N THR A 579 7.11 -41.03 0.74
CA THR A 579 6.70 -41.43 2.10
C THR A 579 7.72 -40.93 3.12
N PRO A 580 7.32 -40.21 4.18
CA PRO A 580 8.22 -39.77 5.26
C PRO A 580 8.95 -40.94 5.92
N ILE A 581 10.24 -40.76 6.17
CA ILE A 581 11.06 -41.71 6.93
C ILE A 581 11.09 -41.22 8.38
N ALA A 582 10.44 -41.96 9.28
CA ALA A 582 10.33 -41.58 10.68
C ALA A 582 11.70 -41.28 11.32
N GLY A 583 11.82 -40.11 11.93
CA GLY A 583 13.00 -39.57 12.60
C GLY A 583 14.05 -38.98 11.67
N ALA A 584 13.96 -39.17 10.35
CA ALA A 584 15.02 -38.80 9.43
C ALA A 584 14.85 -37.40 8.84
N VAL A 585 15.92 -36.61 8.84
CA VAL A 585 15.98 -35.23 8.32
C VAL A 585 17.13 -35.05 7.34
N ASN A 586 16.98 -34.13 6.40
CA ASN A 586 18.03 -33.62 5.52
C ASN A 586 18.32 -32.16 5.91
N VAL A 587 19.58 -31.75 5.88
CA VAL A 587 19.95 -30.35 6.16
C VAL A 587 20.60 -29.69 4.94
N VAL A 588 20.31 -28.41 4.74
CA VAL A 588 20.76 -27.61 3.59
C VAL A 588 21.46 -26.36 4.10
N VAL A 589 22.69 -26.08 3.63
CA VAL A 589 23.45 -24.87 3.99
C VAL A 589 23.29 -23.81 2.91
N TYR A 590 23.02 -22.55 3.31
CA TYR A 590 22.78 -21.46 2.37
C TYR A 590 24.05 -20.82 1.82
N ASP A 591 25.07 -20.61 2.65
CA ASP A 591 26.36 -20.00 2.25
C ASP A 591 27.50 -21.04 2.21
N TYR A 592 27.39 -22.02 1.31
CA TYR A 592 28.41 -23.07 1.17
C TYR A 592 29.75 -22.49 0.66
N ASN A 593 30.67 -22.25 1.60
CA ASN A 593 32.08 -22.00 1.34
C ASN A 593 32.88 -23.32 1.22
N PRO A 594 33.45 -23.66 0.04
CA PRO A 594 34.25 -24.86 -0.16
C PRO A 594 35.63 -24.82 0.54
N ASN A 595 36.04 -23.67 1.07
CA ASN A 595 37.29 -23.49 1.81
C ASN A 595 37.11 -23.55 3.33
N ALA A 596 35.87 -23.51 3.83
CA ALA A 596 35.54 -23.72 5.23
C ALA A 596 35.34 -25.20 5.55
N SER A 597 35.52 -25.57 6.81
CA SER A 597 35.08 -26.85 7.37
C SER A 597 33.74 -26.70 8.05
N TYR A 598 32.89 -27.74 7.94
CA TYR A 598 31.57 -27.80 8.54
C TYR A 598 31.59 -28.80 9.68
N GLY A 599 30.99 -28.45 10.80
CA GLY A 599 30.77 -29.34 11.93
C GLY A 599 29.31 -29.26 12.35
N TRP A 600 28.63 -30.40 12.39
CA TRP A 600 27.24 -30.51 12.80
C TRP A 600 27.15 -31.21 14.15
N ASP A 601 26.29 -30.72 15.03
CA ASP A 601 25.80 -31.39 16.24
C ASP A 601 24.28 -31.44 16.19
N PHE A 602 23.70 -32.63 16.16
CA PHE A 602 22.26 -32.82 16.03
C PHE A 602 21.52 -32.74 17.37
N GLY A 603 22.20 -32.50 18.50
CA GLY A 603 21.57 -32.29 19.79
C GLY A 603 21.13 -33.57 20.51
N ASP A 604 21.50 -34.75 20.00
CA ASP A 604 21.25 -36.07 20.59
C ASP A 604 22.52 -36.94 20.69
N GLU A 605 23.69 -36.30 20.78
CA GLU A 605 25.05 -36.88 20.69
C GLU A 605 25.51 -37.27 19.28
N GLY A 606 24.66 -37.11 18.25
CA GLY A 606 25.05 -37.28 16.85
C GLY A 606 25.81 -36.09 16.27
N THR A 607 26.84 -36.35 15.45
CA THR A 607 27.61 -35.30 14.77
C THR A 607 27.92 -35.65 13.31
N SER A 608 28.29 -34.66 12.49
CA SER A 608 28.75 -34.84 11.11
C SER A 608 29.72 -33.75 10.68
N ASP A 609 30.70 -34.09 9.84
CA ASP A 609 31.62 -33.12 9.22
C ASP A 609 31.33 -32.89 7.72
N GLU A 610 30.32 -33.58 7.17
CA GLU A 610 29.85 -33.36 5.80
C GLU A 610 29.08 -32.04 5.72
N PRO A 611 29.15 -31.30 4.60
CA PRO A 611 28.42 -30.03 4.44
C PRO A 611 26.90 -30.22 4.31
N PHE A 612 26.44 -31.35 3.74
CA PHE A 612 25.01 -31.65 3.53
C PHE A 612 24.63 -33.05 4.05
N PRO A 613 24.64 -33.29 5.37
CA PRO A 613 24.34 -34.59 5.94
C PRO A 613 22.83 -34.92 5.91
N SER A 614 22.53 -36.22 5.98
CA SER A 614 21.21 -36.71 6.38
C SER A 614 21.34 -37.38 7.76
N TYR A 615 20.40 -37.13 8.66
CA TYR A 615 20.45 -37.60 10.04
C TYR A 615 19.14 -38.28 10.46
N THR A 616 19.14 -39.11 11.51
CA THR A 616 17.94 -39.80 11.99
C THR A 616 17.86 -39.84 13.52
N TYR A 617 16.85 -39.16 14.07
CA TYR A 617 16.52 -39.15 15.49
C TYR A 617 15.81 -40.43 15.91
N ASN A 618 16.22 -40.99 17.05
CA ASN A 618 15.69 -42.27 17.56
C ASN A 618 14.58 -42.11 18.61
N THR A 619 14.38 -40.90 19.12
CA THR A 619 13.34 -40.57 20.10
C THR A 619 12.58 -39.34 19.63
N ASP A 620 11.39 -39.11 20.18
CA ASP A 620 10.66 -37.86 20.00
C ASP A 620 11.12 -36.81 20.99
N GLY A 621 11.07 -35.55 20.58
CA GLY A 621 11.46 -34.43 21.42
C GLY A 621 12.06 -33.26 20.64
N PRO A 622 12.30 -32.14 21.34
CA PRO A 622 13.02 -31.03 20.77
C PRO A 622 14.52 -31.36 20.70
N TYR A 623 15.14 -31.03 19.57
CA TYR A 623 16.56 -31.17 19.33
C TYR A 623 17.14 -29.81 18.97
N THR A 624 18.34 -29.52 19.48
CA THR A 624 19.08 -28.31 19.12
C THR A 624 20.13 -28.72 18.09
N LEU A 625 19.83 -28.43 16.83
CA LEU A 625 20.73 -28.68 15.72
C LEU A 625 21.66 -27.48 15.57
N CYS A 626 22.96 -27.72 15.64
CA CYS A 626 23.98 -26.69 15.48
C CYS A 626 24.83 -26.97 14.24
N LEU A 627 25.05 -25.95 13.42
CA LEU A 627 26.06 -25.92 12.37
C LEU A 627 27.19 -25.01 12.82
N THR A 628 28.42 -25.49 12.80
CA THR A 628 29.64 -24.71 12.94
C THR A 628 30.35 -24.63 11.59
N VAL A 629 30.58 -23.43 11.08
CA VAL A 629 31.39 -23.18 9.88
C VAL A 629 32.69 -22.52 10.32
N THR A 630 33.82 -23.13 9.98
CA THR A 630 35.15 -22.63 10.35
C THR A 630 36.01 -22.44 9.11
N ASP A 631 36.50 -21.23 8.87
CA ASP A 631 37.51 -20.94 7.84
C ASP A 631 38.84 -20.59 8.52
N VAL A 632 39.75 -21.56 8.54
CA VAL A 632 41.07 -21.40 9.19
C VAL A 632 41.97 -20.41 8.46
N ALA A 633 41.74 -20.20 7.15
CA ALA A 633 42.52 -19.24 6.36
C ALA A 633 42.03 -17.81 6.59
N ALA A 634 40.73 -17.61 6.80
CA ALA A 634 40.12 -16.33 7.18
C ALA A 634 40.17 -16.06 8.70
N GLY A 635 40.45 -17.08 9.51
CA GLY A 635 40.52 -16.97 10.97
C GLY A 635 39.17 -16.83 11.67
N CYS A 636 38.05 -17.02 10.95
CA CYS A 636 36.71 -16.96 11.52
C CYS A 636 36.18 -18.36 11.87
N SER A 637 35.22 -18.40 12.80
CA SER A 637 34.34 -19.54 13.01
C SER A 637 33.01 -19.03 13.53
N ASP A 638 31.91 -19.57 13.03
CA ASP A 638 30.58 -19.21 13.48
C ASP A 638 29.72 -20.43 13.65
N THR A 639 28.73 -20.31 14.51
CA THR A 639 27.84 -21.41 14.86
C THR A 639 26.43 -20.92 15.03
N LEU A 640 25.53 -21.40 14.19
CA LEU A 640 24.10 -21.22 14.34
C LEU A 640 23.53 -22.50 14.88
N CYS A 641 22.68 -22.35 15.88
CA CYS A 641 21.89 -23.43 16.42
C CYS A 641 20.42 -23.09 16.25
N GLN A 642 19.65 -24.02 15.70
CA GLN A 642 18.20 -23.91 15.59
C GLN A 642 17.54 -25.10 16.29
N ALA A 643 16.41 -24.85 16.93
CA ALA A 643 15.62 -25.88 17.57
C ALA A 643 14.64 -26.48 16.55
N ILE A 644 14.62 -27.80 16.47
CA ILE A 644 13.65 -28.55 15.69
C ILE A 644 12.88 -29.49 16.61
N SER A 645 11.62 -29.78 16.27
CA SER A 645 10.80 -30.75 17.01
C SER A 645 10.55 -31.98 16.15
N VAL A 646 10.85 -33.16 16.71
CA VAL A 646 10.44 -34.44 16.14
C VAL A 646 9.31 -34.99 17.00
N ASP A 647 8.15 -35.20 16.41
CA ASP A 647 6.97 -35.69 17.13
C ASP A 647 7.07 -37.19 17.47
N SER A 648 6.09 -37.70 18.24
CA SER A 648 6.00 -39.11 18.62
C SER A 648 5.82 -40.10 17.45
N LEU A 649 5.53 -39.60 16.24
CA LEU A 649 5.42 -40.38 15.01
C LEU A 649 6.71 -40.32 14.18
N GLY A 650 7.71 -39.55 14.61
CA GLY A 650 8.98 -39.34 13.92
C GLY A 650 8.86 -38.32 12.78
N LEU A 651 7.87 -37.43 12.79
CA LEU A 651 7.73 -36.37 11.81
C LEU A 651 8.33 -35.06 12.34
N LEU A 652 8.99 -34.33 11.44
CA LEU A 652 9.53 -32.99 11.66
C LEU A 652 8.37 -32.00 11.68
N GLU A 653 8.18 -31.30 12.80
CA GLU A 653 7.17 -30.23 12.94
C GLU A 653 7.72 -28.84 12.53
N GLY A 654 8.93 -28.78 11.96
CA GLY A 654 9.62 -27.57 11.50
C GLY A 654 10.56 -26.98 12.55
N PHE A 655 11.01 -25.74 12.30
CA PHE A 655 11.66 -24.94 13.34
C PHE A 655 10.66 -24.60 14.41
N VAL A 656 10.98 -25.00 15.63
CA VAL A 656 10.29 -24.48 16.80
C VAL A 656 11.02 -23.19 17.13
N GLU A 657 10.32 -22.06 17.21
CA GLU A 657 10.89 -20.84 17.78
C GLU A 657 11.38 -21.16 19.21
N GLY A 658 12.68 -21.40 19.32
CA GLY A 658 13.37 -21.63 20.58
C GLY A 658 13.52 -20.30 21.28
N PHE A 659 12.86 -20.15 22.42
CA PHE A 659 12.98 -19.00 23.30
C PHE A 659 14.44 -18.78 23.77
N VAL A 660 14.87 -17.52 23.85
CA VAL A 660 16.14 -17.15 24.50
C VAL A 660 15.92 -16.93 26.00
N ILE A 661 16.74 -17.57 26.85
CA ILE A 661 16.88 -17.20 28.27
C ILE A 661 18.14 -16.35 28.42
N THR A 662 17.98 -15.05 28.66
CA THR A 662 19.09 -14.14 28.94
C THR A 662 19.62 -14.40 30.36
N VAL A 663 20.88 -14.82 30.46
CA VAL A 663 21.63 -14.92 31.73
C VAL A 663 22.05 -13.51 32.13
N ILE A 664 21.58 -13.01 33.28
CA ILE A 664 21.92 -11.67 33.78
C ILE A 664 22.94 -11.82 34.90
N ASP A 665 24.21 -11.54 34.61
CA ASP A 665 25.19 -11.23 35.66
C ASP A 665 25.09 -9.74 36.00
N GLY A 666 25.10 -9.42 37.29
CA GLY A 666 24.54 -8.19 37.83
C GLY A 666 25.22 -6.90 37.34
N GLY A 667 24.47 -6.06 36.64
CA GLY A 667 24.85 -4.67 36.35
C GLY A 667 23.95 -4.01 35.31
N GLU A 668 22.86 -3.41 35.78
CA GLU A 668 21.99 -2.43 35.08
C GLU A 668 21.14 -2.94 33.88
N GLY A 669 19.82 -3.07 34.12
CA GLY A 669 18.81 -2.70 33.11
C GLY A 669 17.95 -3.78 32.42
N GLY A 670 18.11 -5.09 32.69
CA GLY A 670 17.37 -6.13 31.97
C GLY A 670 15.97 -6.48 32.53
N THR A 671 14.92 -6.39 31.71
CA THR A 671 13.56 -6.86 32.01
C THR A 671 13.42 -8.38 31.86
N VAL A 672 12.78 -9.04 32.83
CA VAL A 672 12.48 -10.48 32.77
C VAL A 672 11.12 -10.71 32.08
N ASN A 673 11.08 -11.60 31.08
CA ASN A 673 9.87 -11.99 30.35
C ASN A 673 8.73 -12.42 31.29
N THR A 674 7.60 -11.70 31.20
CA THR A 674 6.41 -11.89 32.04
C THR A 674 5.49 -12.96 31.47
N VAL A 675 4.90 -13.80 32.31
CA VAL A 675 3.80 -14.70 31.92
C VAL A 675 2.56 -14.32 32.73
N GLY A 676 1.63 -13.60 32.12
CA GLY A 676 0.33 -13.24 32.70
C GLY A 676 0.03 -11.74 32.66
N GLU A 677 -1.26 -11.40 32.85
CA GLU A 677 -1.85 -10.06 32.71
C GLU A 677 -1.03 -8.95 33.39
N LEU A 678 -0.74 -7.89 32.62
CA LEU A 678 -0.11 -6.67 33.12
C LEU A 678 -0.96 -6.06 34.24
N ASN A 679 -0.44 -6.09 35.46
CA ASN A 679 -0.99 -5.33 36.57
C ASN A 679 -0.12 -4.11 36.86
N ALA A 680 -0.71 -2.91 36.87
CA ALA A 680 -0.02 -1.64 37.09
C ALA A 680 0.82 -1.58 38.38
N LEU A 681 0.54 -2.44 39.39
CA LEU A 681 1.30 -2.48 40.65
C LEU A 681 2.60 -3.28 40.58
N PHE A 682 2.76 -4.16 39.58
CA PHE A 682 3.93 -5.03 39.42
C PHE A 682 4.54 -4.95 38.02
N SER A 683 4.09 -4.05 37.16
CA SER A 683 4.58 -3.88 35.78
C SER A 683 6.11 -3.79 35.73
N GLU A 684 6.70 -3.07 36.68
CA GLU A 684 8.16 -2.87 36.79
C GLU A 684 8.88 -3.94 37.63
N ALA A 685 8.16 -4.89 38.23
CA ALA A 685 8.77 -5.85 39.16
C ALA A 685 9.72 -6.83 38.47
N ASN A 686 10.97 -6.91 38.90
CA ASN A 686 12.04 -7.72 38.30
C ASN A 686 12.84 -8.48 39.37
N VAL A 687 13.61 -9.48 38.95
CA VAL A 687 14.44 -10.28 39.88
C VAL A 687 15.88 -10.47 39.42
N TYR A 688 16.83 -10.39 40.36
CA TYR A 688 18.26 -10.58 40.08
C TYR A 688 19.04 -11.06 41.31
N PRO A 689 20.16 -11.79 41.16
CA PRO A 689 20.71 -12.31 39.92
C PRO A 689 19.92 -13.54 39.43
N VAL A 690 19.88 -13.74 38.10
CA VAL A 690 19.36 -14.98 37.49
C VAL A 690 20.42 -15.47 36.50
N PRO A 691 21.03 -16.66 36.69
CA PRO A 691 20.71 -17.67 37.70
C PRO A 691 20.97 -17.24 39.16
N ALA A 692 20.05 -17.62 40.05
CA ALA A 692 20.12 -17.31 41.47
C ALA A 692 20.73 -18.48 42.24
N HIS A 693 21.70 -18.22 43.11
CA HIS A 693 22.27 -19.25 43.99
C HIS A 693 21.52 -19.29 45.33
N ASP A 694 22.04 -18.57 46.33
CA ASP A 694 21.50 -18.58 47.69
C ASP A 694 20.42 -17.53 47.94
N TRP A 695 20.33 -16.53 47.07
CA TRP A 695 19.45 -15.39 47.22
C TRP A 695 19.05 -14.79 45.88
N LEU A 696 17.95 -14.05 45.89
CA LEU A 696 17.41 -13.31 44.76
C LEU A 696 16.83 -11.99 45.27
N MET A 697 17.11 -10.87 44.64
CA MET A 697 16.42 -9.60 44.88
C MET A 697 15.12 -9.57 44.08
N LEU A 698 14.02 -9.16 44.70
CA LEU A 698 12.80 -8.73 44.00
C LEU A 698 12.76 -7.20 44.06
N ASP A 699 12.84 -6.56 42.89
CA ASP A 699 12.99 -5.12 42.69
C ASP A 699 11.85 -4.57 41.81
N GLY A 700 11.74 -3.25 41.65
CA GLY A 700 10.69 -2.62 40.83
C GLY A 700 9.30 -2.67 41.45
N ILE A 701 9.22 -2.78 42.79
CA ILE A 701 7.97 -2.68 43.55
C ILE A 701 8.07 -1.46 44.47
N GLU A 702 7.07 -0.58 44.43
CA GLU A 702 7.03 0.63 45.26
C GLU A 702 7.20 0.32 46.75
N SER A 703 7.98 1.14 47.45
CA SER A 703 8.38 0.94 48.85
C SER A 703 7.21 0.80 49.87
N ASN A 704 6.01 1.23 49.49
CA ASN A 704 4.79 1.16 50.29
C ASN A 704 3.92 -0.09 49.99
N VAL A 705 4.17 -0.83 48.91
CA VAL A 705 3.36 -1.97 48.46
C VAL A 705 3.77 -3.27 49.16
N PHE A 706 2.80 -3.96 49.77
CA PHE A 706 2.99 -5.28 50.38
C PHE A 706 2.67 -6.39 49.37
N TRP A 707 3.45 -7.47 49.40
CA TRP A 707 3.27 -8.59 48.47
C TRP A 707 3.57 -9.94 49.10
N ASN A 708 2.98 -10.98 48.52
CA ASN A 708 3.28 -12.39 48.78
C ASN A 708 3.78 -13.03 47.49
N ALA A 709 4.75 -13.94 47.57
CA ALA A 709 5.28 -14.62 46.40
C ALA A 709 5.36 -16.14 46.60
N ARG A 710 5.16 -16.90 45.53
CA ARG A 710 5.23 -18.37 45.51
C ARG A 710 6.23 -18.79 44.45
N LEU A 711 7.29 -19.48 44.88
CA LEU A 711 8.25 -20.13 43.99
C LEU A 711 7.72 -21.51 43.66
N MET A 712 7.49 -21.79 42.39
CA MET A 712 6.93 -23.04 41.87
C MET A 712 7.93 -23.71 40.96
N ASN A 713 8.03 -25.03 41.01
CA ASN A 713 8.77 -25.78 39.99
C ASN A 713 7.99 -25.78 38.66
N ILE A 714 8.59 -26.32 37.60
CA ILE A 714 7.98 -26.39 36.27
C ILE A 714 6.67 -27.20 36.20
N THR A 715 6.37 -28.03 37.20
CA THR A 715 5.10 -28.76 37.28
C THR A 715 4.00 -27.96 38.00
N GLY A 716 4.26 -26.69 38.33
CA GLY A 716 3.33 -25.79 39.01
C GLY A 716 3.22 -26.02 40.53
N THR A 717 4.09 -26.86 41.12
CA THR A 717 4.08 -27.13 42.56
C THR A 717 4.88 -26.09 43.31
N ALA A 718 4.27 -25.40 44.28
CA ALA A 718 4.97 -24.43 45.12
C ALA A 718 6.03 -25.10 46.01
N VAL A 719 7.30 -24.76 45.78
CA VAL A 719 8.46 -25.25 46.53
C VAL A 719 8.86 -24.32 47.69
N ARG A 720 8.49 -23.04 47.63
CA ARG A 720 8.69 -22.06 48.71
C ARG A 720 7.74 -20.87 48.57
N GLU A 721 7.39 -20.24 49.68
CA GLU A 721 6.59 -19.01 49.70
C GLU A 721 7.32 -17.90 50.47
N PHE A 722 7.07 -16.66 50.06
CA PHE A 722 7.69 -15.44 50.58
C PHE A 722 6.63 -14.36 50.82
N SER A 723 6.97 -13.38 51.65
CA SER A 723 6.18 -12.16 51.82
C SER A 723 7.11 -11.01 52.14
N GLY A 724 6.84 -9.83 51.58
CA GLY A 724 7.70 -8.66 51.71
C GLY A 724 6.99 -7.34 51.45
N LYS A 725 7.76 -6.26 51.42
CA LYS A 725 7.27 -4.92 51.15
C LYS A 725 8.27 -4.16 50.30
N GLY A 726 7.83 -3.62 49.16
CA GLY A 726 8.70 -3.00 48.17
C GLY A 726 9.84 -3.93 47.75
N VAL A 727 11.00 -3.35 47.44
CA VAL A 727 12.21 -4.10 47.10
C VAL A 727 12.66 -4.97 48.28
N THR A 728 12.84 -6.28 48.09
CA THR A 728 13.28 -7.20 49.16
C THR A 728 14.13 -8.34 48.62
N GLN A 729 15.17 -8.72 49.37
CA GLN A 729 15.98 -9.90 49.10
C GLN A 729 15.29 -11.18 49.64
N LEU A 730 15.11 -12.15 48.76
CA LEU A 730 14.57 -13.47 48.99
C LEU A 730 15.71 -14.48 49.19
N SER A 731 15.59 -15.36 50.18
CA SER A 731 16.56 -16.46 50.39
C SER A 731 16.11 -17.73 49.68
N LEU A 732 16.97 -18.24 48.80
CA LEU A 732 16.80 -19.47 48.05
C LEU A 732 17.63 -20.63 48.61
N THR A 733 18.34 -20.43 49.73
CA THR A 733 19.17 -21.44 50.36
C THR A 733 18.42 -22.77 50.52
N GLY A 734 19.00 -23.85 49.99
CA GLY A 734 18.45 -25.20 50.04
C GLY A 734 17.37 -25.53 49.01
N ILE A 735 17.08 -24.66 48.05
CA ILE A 735 16.30 -25.01 46.85
C ILE A 735 17.22 -25.78 45.89
N THR A 736 16.71 -26.86 45.31
CA THR A 736 17.48 -27.68 44.36
C THR A 736 17.69 -26.92 43.05
N PRO A 737 18.85 -27.09 42.38
CA PRO A 737 19.08 -26.43 41.11
C PRO A 737 18.03 -26.82 40.06
N GLY A 738 17.57 -25.86 39.26
CA GLY A 738 16.54 -26.09 38.24
C GLY A 738 15.78 -24.83 37.84
N LEU A 739 14.82 -24.98 36.93
CA LEU A 739 13.93 -23.91 36.47
C LEU A 739 12.72 -23.76 37.38
N TYR A 740 12.39 -22.52 37.75
CA TYR A 740 11.28 -22.18 38.63
C TYR A 740 10.49 -20.97 38.12
N LEU A 741 9.24 -20.87 38.55
CA LEU A 741 8.35 -19.72 38.35
C LEU A 741 8.09 -19.06 39.71
N LEU A 742 8.42 -17.78 39.85
CA LEU A 742 8.07 -16.97 41.01
C LEU A 742 6.83 -16.12 40.70
N GLN A 743 5.70 -16.50 41.26
CA GLN A 743 4.47 -15.71 41.17
C GLN A 743 4.37 -14.76 42.36
N VAL A 744 4.45 -13.46 42.13
CA VAL A 744 4.27 -12.39 43.11
C VAL A 744 2.83 -11.89 43.04
N SER A 745 2.21 -11.60 44.18
CA SER A 745 0.81 -11.21 44.28
C SER A 745 0.57 -10.14 45.35
N GLY A 746 -0.37 -9.23 45.09
CA GLY A 746 -0.80 -8.15 46.00
C GLY A 746 -2.21 -8.35 46.58
N GLU A 747 -2.66 -7.42 47.42
CA GLU A 747 -3.96 -7.52 48.14
C GLU A 747 -5.22 -7.52 47.26
N MET A 748 -5.12 -7.13 45.97
CA MET A 748 -6.26 -7.00 45.04
C MET A 748 -6.25 -7.99 43.86
N ALA A 749 -5.79 -9.23 44.07
CA ALA A 749 -5.70 -10.29 43.03
C ALA A 749 -4.76 -9.97 41.83
N ALA A 750 -4.04 -8.86 41.89
CA ALA A 750 -2.90 -8.55 41.05
C ALA A 750 -1.79 -9.59 41.22
N SER A 751 -1.35 -10.26 40.16
CA SER A 751 -0.19 -11.15 40.22
C SER A 751 0.69 -11.05 38.99
N LYS A 752 2.01 -11.14 39.19
CA LYS A 752 3.00 -11.23 38.12
C LYS A 752 3.82 -12.50 38.32
N THR A 753 4.00 -13.27 37.25
CA THR A 753 4.84 -14.47 37.27
C THR A 753 6.16 -14.20 36.56
N LEU A 754 7.26 -14.43 37.27
CA LEU A 754 8.63 -14.23 36.82
C LEU A 754 9.31 -15.60 36.68
N ARG A 755 10.06 -15.81 35.59
CA ARG A 755 10.83 -17.05 35.37
C ARG A 755 12.23 -16.90 35.96
N LEU A 756 12.73 -17.88 36.72
CA LEU A 756 14.09 -17.83 37.26
C LEU A 756 14.74 -19.22 37.34
N ILE A 757 16.05 -19.27 37.14
CA ILE A 757 16.89 -20.45 37.30
C ILE A 757 17.54 -20.39 38.69
N VAL A 758 17.47 -21.48 39.45
CA VAL A 758 18.25 -21.67 40.68
C VAL A 758 19.43 -22.57 40.38
N GLN A 759 20.65 -22.20 40.80
CA GLN A 759 21.88 -22.95 40.55
C GLN A 759 22.57 -23.46 41.82
#